data_AF-A0A7Y5VGA5-F1
#
_entry.id   AF-A0A7Y5VGA5-F1
#
_cell.length_a   1.000
_cell.length_b   1.000
_cell.length_c   1.000
_cell.angle_alpha   90.00
_cell.angle_beta   90.00
_cell.angle_gamma   90.00
#
_symmetry.space_group_name_H-M   'P 1'
#
loop_
_entity.id
_entity.type
_entity.pdbx_description
1 polymer ?
#
loop_
_entity_poly.entity_id
_entity_poly.type
_entity_poly.pdbx_seq_one_letter_code
_entity_poly.pdbx_strand_id
1 'polypeptide(L)'
;MLRNAVVCFFLLFANLHLAISQTTHSIAHEWIEATLQAIREDRARPPIQARNLFHTSIAMYDAWAAFDAEAETYFLGKTVGGYTCNFSEITAPADIQIARETAISYAAYRLLSHRFAGSFNAPITLERFDELMVELGYDPAFTSTDYSTGNPAALGNYLGQQLIAYGLQDGANEQNDYVNQFYLPANPPLIVQFPGNPDIIDPNRWQPLTLNVFIDQNGNILGSTPAFQSPEWGLVTPFAMTGEDRTEYERDGHPYWVYHDPGPPPQWDAAGVMSDEYKWNFSLVSTWSSHLTSADTALWDISPGGIGNNQSYPLTFEEYPEFYDLFDGGDSSPGHDINPYTGEPYEPQLVKRGDYARVLAEFWADGPNSETPPGHWYSILNHVNDHPALEKRFNGKGLVLDDLEWDVKAYFTLGGAVHDGAISAWGIKGWYDYVRPVSAIRYMAGLGQSSDPGQSSYHPGGIPLYDGFVELVQMGDPLAGFFNENVGKIKLKAWRGPNYIFDPGTQEAGVDWILAEEWMPYQRPTFVTPPFAGYISGHSTYSRAAAEALTLITGNAYFPGGMGVFEAPADEFLVFEDGPSQHITLQWATYRDASDQCSLSRIWGGIHPPCDDIPGRLIGAEVGTDAFELARAYFYRDDDNDGYFSYEDCDDGDPGIHPGAEEICDGKDNDCNDLVDDGLPFFTYYRDFDADGYGNAAIHLDTCLATPPVGYVANGEDCDDTDGGINPAAEEICDGIDNDCNGGVDDGLAIYTYYRDADGDGFGNAAATLDTCLATPPMGFVANGEDCDDMDGGINPAAEEVCDGIDNDCNGGVDDGLPLFTYFRDADVDGFGNAADSVQTCYTTAPSGYVANDADCDDERGSIRPDAADTPDNGIDEDCSGSDLYLLTKIYPNPVRDELTIHFAHEGTKDLLIHNAAGQSIGARQLQFIANVATVSLADLAPGVYILRIVGRDGDAVVQKIVKL
;
A
#
# COMPACT_ATOMS: atom_id res chain seq x y z
N MET A 1 -25.16 7.06 58.17
CA MET A 1 -25.59 5.77 58.77
C MET A 1 -26.99 5.29 58.32
N LEU A 2 -27.65 5.94 57.35
CA LEU A 2 -28.92 5.46 56.75
C LEU A 2 -28.95 5.52 55.20
N ARG A 3 -27.79 5.75 54.56
CA ARG A 3 -27.53 5.56 53.12
C ARG A 3 -26.48 4.44 52.84
N ASN A 4 -25.86 3.86 53.87
CA ASN A 4 -24.79 2.83 53.74
C ASN A 4 -25.35 1.39 53.63
N ALA A 5 -26.54 1.20 53.05
CA ALA A 5 -27.22 -0.09 53.05
C ALA A 5 -28.16 -0.31 51.85
N VAL A 6 -27.76 0.12 50.64
CA VAL A 6 -28.12 -0.46 49.33
C VAL A 6 -27.04 -0.01 48.31
N VAL A 7 -25.90 -0.70 48.25
CA VAL A 7 -25.07 -0.83 47.03
C VAL A 7 -24.55 -2.27 46.95
N CYS A 8 -25.45 -3.22 47.17
CA CYS A 8 -25.32 -4.59 46.71
C CYS A 8 -26.56 -4.84 45.86
N PHE A 9 -26.42 -4.75 44.54
CA PHE A 9 -27.12 -5.53 43.50
C PHE A 9 -26.91 -4.87 42.12
N PHE A 10 -26.29 -5.62 41.21
CA PHE A 10 -26.45 -5.59 39.74
C PHE A 10 -26.33 -4.25 38.98
N LEU A 11 -25.40 -4.25 38.03
CA LEU A 11 -25.52 -3.56 36.74
C LEU A 11 -26.78 -4.04 36.01
N LEU A 12 -27.92 -3.45 36.35
CA LEU A 12 -29.21 -3.78 35.75
C LEU A 12 -29.41 -2.89 34.51
N PHE A 13 -28.78 -3.29 33.40
CA PHE A 13 -28.99 -2.71 32.08
C PHE A 13 -30.49 -2.50 31.81
N ALA A 14 -30.86 -1.27 31.44
CA ALA A 14 -32.24 -0.91 31.12
C ALA A 14 -32.65 -1.43 29.72
N ASN A 15 -32.73 -2.75 29.57
CA ASN A 15 -33.13 -3.39 28.32
C ASN A 15 -34.65 -3.34 28.11
N LEU A 16 -35.08 -2.58 27.09
CA LEU A 16 -36.34 -2.89 26.40
C LEU A 16 -36.26 -4.32 25.84
N HIS A 17 -37.39 -5.05 25.88
CA HIS A 17 -37.44 -6.48 25.63
C HIS A 17 -36.83 -6.94 24.28
N LEU A 18 -35.71 -7.66 24.35
CA LEU A 18 -35.42 -8.86 23.57
C LEU A 18 -34.57 -9.82 24.42
N ALA A 19 -34.73 -11.12 24.21
CA ALA A 19 -34.09 -12.13 25.06
C ALA A 19 -32.62 -12.33 24.68
N ILE A 20 -31.72 -12.22 25.66
CA ILE A 20 -30.27 -12.41 25.51
C ILE A 20 -29.85 -13.70 26.23
N SER A 21 -28.90 -14.41 25.64
CA SER A 21 -28.28 -15.62 26.22
C SER A 21 -27.44 -15.27 27.45
N GLN A 22 -27.47 -16.10 28.49
CA GLN A 22 -26.43 -16.02 29.53
C GLN A 22 -25.14 -16.60 28.95
N THR A 23 -24.22 -15.75 28.53
CA THR A 23 -22.80 -16.10 28.37
C THR A 23 -22.16 -16.21 29.74
N THR A 24 -21.47 -17.31 30.01
CA THR A 24 -20.59 -17.45 31.17
C THR A 24 -19.26 -16.82 30.83
N HIS A 25 -18.73 -15.95 31.70
CA HIS A 25 -17.45 -15.28 31.45
C HIS A 25 -16.29 -16.31 31.45
N SER A 26 -15.15 -15.93 30.87
CA SER A 26 -13.96 -16.79 30.94
C SER A 26 -13.45 -16.84 32.38
N ILE A 27 -12.72 -17.91 32.71
CA ILE A 27 -12.08 -18.03 34.03
C ILE A 27 -11.07 -16.91 34.32
N ALA A 28 -10.46 -16.32 33.29
CA ALA A 28 -9.52 -15.22 33.46
C ALA A 28 -10.26 -13.94 33.90
N HIS A 29 -11.44 -13.67 33.31
CA HIS A 29 -12.33 -12.58 33.74
C HIS A 29 -12.75 -12.75 35.20
N GLU A 30 -13.20 -13.94 35.61
CA GLU A 30 -13.64 -14.21 37.00
C GLU A 30 -12.52 -13.95 38.03
N TRP A 31 -11.27 -14.35 37.73
CA TRP A 31 -10.12 -14.06 38.60
C TRP A 31 -9.70 -12.58 38.59
N ILE A 32 -9.88 -11.86 37.48
CA ILE A 32 -9.69 -10.41 37.43
C ILE A 32 -10.76 -9.70 38.26
N GLU A 33 -12.05 -10.03 38.15
CA GLU A 33 -13.10 -9.43 38.99
C GLU A 33 -12.89 -9.72 40.48
N ALA A 34 -12.47 -10.94 40.83
CA ALA A 34 -12.07 -11.27 42.20
C ALA A 34 -10.89 -10.42 42.68
N THR A 35 -9.93 -10.10 41.79
CA THR A 35 -8.77 -9.23 42.06
C THR A 35 -9.17 -7.77 42.20
N LEU A 36 -10.02 -7.24 41.30
CA LEU A 36 -10.54 -5.87 41.38
C LEU A 36 -11.32 -5.67 42.68
N GLN A 37 -12.19 -6.62 43.05
CA GLN A 37 -12.90 -6.56 44.32
C GLN A 37 -11.96 -6.67 45.53
N ALA A 38 -10.88 -7.44 45.45
CA ALA A 38 -9.84 -7.46 46.48
C ALA A 38 -9.12 -6.11 46.62
N ILE A 39 -8.88 -5.39 45.51
CA ILE A 39 -8.27 -4.05 45.53
C ILE A 39 -9.22 -3.04 46.17
N ARG A 40 -10.51 -3.03 45.80
CA ARG A 40 -11.57 -2.17 46.39
C ARG A 40 -11.66 -2.32 47.92
N GLU A 41 -11.23 -3.47 48.45
CA GLU A 41 -11.28 -3.83 49.88
C GLU A 41 -9.95 -3.67 50.62
N ASP A 42 -8.86 -3.34 49.94
CA ASP A 42 -7.54 -3.08 50.54
C ASP A 42 -7.21 -1.58 50.56
N ARG A 43 -6.04 -1.22 51.11
CA ARG A 43 -5.48 0.12 51.04
C ARG A 43 -5.33 0.58 49.58
N ALA A 44 -5.66 1.84 49.32
CA ALA A 44 -5.43 2.48 48.03
C ALA A 44 -3.91 2.64 47.78
N ARG A 45 -3.34 1.74 46.97
CA ARG A 45 -1.89 1.61 46.72
C ARG A 45 -1.56 1.43 45.23
N PRO A 46 -1.85 2.42 44.35
CA PRO A 46 -1.82 2.22 42.89
C PRO A 46 -0.62 1.45 42.33
N PRO A 47 0.66 1.72 42.70
CA PRO A 47 1.79 0.96 42.17
C PRO A 47 1.83 -0.51 42.61
N ILE A 48 1.41 -0.82 43.85
CA ILE A 48 1.26 -2.20 44.33
C ILE A 48 0.12 -2.89 43.57
N GLN A 49 -0.98 -2.19 43.32
CA GLN A 49 -2.16 -2.79 42.67
C GLN A 49 -1.96 -3.01 41.16
N ALA A 50 -1.28 -2.09 40.45
CA ALA A 50 -0.82 -2.31 39.07
C ALA A 50 0.02 -3.59 38.96
N ARG A 51 1.00 -3.76 39.87
CA ARG A 51 1.85 -4.95 39.94
C ARG A 51 1.07 -6.23 40.31
N ASN A 52 0.06 -6.14 41.18
CA ASN A 52 -0.80 -7.29 41.50
C ASN A 52 -1.63 -7.73 40.29
N LEU A 53 -2.20 -6.77 39.53
CA LEU A 53 -2.92 -7.04 38.28
C LEU A 53 -2.00 -7.66 37.22
N PHE A 54 -0.80 -7.10 37.02
CA PHE A 54 0.18 -7.64 36.08
C PHE A 54 0.68 -9.04 36.46
N HIS A 55 1.11 -9.26 37.71
CA HIS A 55 1.58 -10.58 38.13
C HIS A 55 0.47 -11.65 38.08
N THR A 56 -0.79 -11.25 38.30
CA THR A 56 -1.94 -12.14 38.09
C THR A 56 -2.13 -12.41 36.61
N SER A 57 -1.99 -11.41 35.75
CA SER A 57 -2.09 -11.58 34.30
C SER A 57 -0.97 -12.47 33.73
N ILE A 58 0.28 -12.37 34.23
CA ILE A 58 1.35 -13.35 33.96
C ILE A 58 0.91 -14.74 34.41
N ALA A 59 0.36 -14.88 35.62
CA ALA A 59 -0.06 -16.18 36.16
C ALA A 59 -1.14 -16.86 35.31
N MET A 60 -2.04 -16.07 34.69
CA MET A 60 -3.08 -16.59 33.80
C MET A 60 -2.54 -16.88 32.39
N TYR A 61 -1.78 -15.94 31.81
CA TYR A 61 -1.22 -16.06 30.48
C TYR A 61 -0.27 -17.26 30.37
N ASP A 62 0.71 -17.38 31.27
CA ASP A 62 1.66 -18.49 31.23
C ASP A 62 1.00 -19.85 31.50
N ALA A 63 -0.06 -19.88 32.32
CA ALA A 63 -0.85 -21.09 32.55
C ALA A 63 -1.67 -21.50 31.31
N TRP A 64 -2.03 -20.54 30.45
CA TRP A 64 -2.70 -20.79 29.16
C TRP A 64 -1.70 -21.21 28.07
N ALA A 65 -0.60 -20.45 27.93
CA ALA A 65 0.45 -20.63 26.94
C ALA A 65 1.26 -21.93 27.14
N ALA A 66 1.41 -22.42 28.38
CA ALA A 66 2.03 -23.72 28.66
C ALA A 66 1.30 -24.94 28.06
N PHE A 67 0.10 -24.75 27.48
CA PHE A 67 -0.63 -25.75 26.70
C PHE A 67 -0.92 -25.31 25.26
N ASP A 68 -0.38 -24.16 24.82
CA ASP A 68 -0.52 -23.69 23.45
C ASP A 68 0.56 -24.27 22.52
N ALA A 69 0.32 -24.24 21.22
CA ALA A 69 1.22 -24.76 20.19
C ALA A 69 2.01 -23.66 19.47
N GLU A 70 1.53 -22.42 19.52
CA GLU A 70 2.08 -21.23 18.87
C GLU A 70 2.70 -20.30 19.93
N ALA A 71 1.89 -19.86 20.90
CA ALA A 71 2.29 -18.87 21.89
C ALA A 71 3.42 -19.32 22.83
N GLU A 72 4.33 -18.40 23.15
CA GLU A 72 5.39 -18.59 24.12
C GLU A 72 5.01 -18.08 25.53
N THR A 73 5.57 -18.73 26.55
CA THR A 73 5.46 -18.29 27.95
C THR A 73 6.41 -17.12 28.23
N TYR A 74 5.96 -16.15 29.02
CA TYR A 74 6.77 -14.98 29.42
C TYR A 74 7.73 -15.29 30.58
N PHE A 75 7.27 -16.08 31.56
CA PHE A 75 7.96 -16.29 32.83
C PHE A 75 8.40 -17.75 33.01
N LEU A 76 7.51 -18.73 32.78
CA LEU A 76 7.82 -20.16 32.80
C LEU A 76 8.94 -20.50 31.80
N GLY A 77 10.05 -21.07 32.27
CA GLY A 77 11.18 -21.45 31.42
C GLY A 77 12.09 -20.28 31.02
N LYS A 78 11.74 -19.04 31.38
CA LYS A 78 12.46 -17.83 31.03
C LYS A 78 13.22 -17.26 32.23
N THR A 79 13.95 -16.16 31.99
CA THR A 79 14.59 -15.35 33.05
C THR A 79 14.10 -13.92 32.97
N VAL A 80 13.39 -13.46 34.02
CA VAL A 80 12.77 -12.13 34.13
C VAL A 80 13.34 -11.44 35.37
N GLY A 81 13.80 -10.20 35.26
CA GLY A 81 14.37 -9.46 36.40
C GLY A 81 15.55 -10.16 37.11
N GLY A 82 16.30 -10.98 36.40
CA GLY A 82 17.36 -11.83 36.98
C GLY A 82 16.85 -13.04 37.80
N TYR A 83 15.55 -13.32 37.79
CA TYR A 83 14.95 -14.54 38.33
C TYR A 83 14.73 -15.57 37.22
N THR A 84 15.28 -16.77 37.35
CA THR A 84 15.05 -17.88 36.39
C THR A 84 13.97 -18.81 36.94
N CYS A 85 12.82 -18.88 36.27
CA CYS A 85 11.78 -19.85 36.57
C CYS A 85 11.99 -21.12 35.73
N ASN A 86 12.46 -22.22 36.33
CA ASN A 86 12.72 -23.46 35.59
C ASN A 86 11.42 -24.15 35.17
N PHE A 87 11.24 -24.43 33.89
CA PHE A 87 10.09 -25.16 33.37
C PHE A 87 10.55 -26.41 32.61
N SER A 88 9.77 -27.48 32.73
CA SER A 88 9.85 -28.64 31.84
C SER A 88 8.50 -28.76 31.14
N GLU A 89 8.49 -29.05 29.84
CA GLU A 89 7.26 -29.23 29.08
C GLU A 89 6.27 -30.14 29.81
N ILE A 90 5.01 -29.74 29.83
CA ILE A 90 3.92 -30.52 30.40
C ILE A 90 3.22 -31.31 29.29
N THR A 91 2.97 -32.59 29.50
CA THR A 91 2.18 -33.38 28.54
C THR A 91 0.75 -32.85 28.53
N ALA A 92 0.32 -32.28 27.40
CA ALA A 92 -1.04 -31.80 27.21
C ALA A 92 -2.06 -32.95 27.45
N PRO A 93 -3.09 -32.74 28.29
CA PRO A 93 -4.17 -33.70 28.48
C PRO A 93 -5.15 -33.68 27.30
N ALA A 94 -6.07 -34.66 27.26
CA ALA A 94 -7.04 -34.79 26.18
C ALA A 94 -8.09 -33.66 26.10
N ASP A 95 -8.22 -32.87 27.16
CA ASP A 95 -9.06 -31.67 27.23
C ASP A 95 -8.17 -30.50 27.68
N ILE A 96 -7.71 -29.71 26.71
CA ILE A 96 -6.80 -28.58 26.93
C ILE A 96 -7.54 -27.43 27.62
N GLN A 97 -8.83 -27.23 27.35
CA GLN A 97 -9.61 -26.14 27.93
C GLN A 97 -9.71 -26.31 29.45
N ILE A 98 -10.16 -27.48 29.92
CA ILE A 98 -10.22 -27.78 31.36
C ILE A 98 -8.84 -27.67 32.02
N ALA A 99 -7.77 -28.01 31.29
CA ALA A 99 -6.40 -27.92 31.79
C ALA A 99 -5.94 -26.48 32.00
N ARG A 100 -6.17 -25.62 31.00
CA ARG A 100 -5.93 -24.17 31.06
C ARG A 100 -6.70 -23.56 32.23
N GLU A 101 -8.01 -23.81 32.30
CA GLU A 101 -8.88 -23.28 33.37
C GLU A 101 -8.44 -23.69 34.78
N THR A 102 -8.04 -24.95 34.92
CA THR A 102 -7.51 -25.47 36.18
C THR A 102 -6.15 -24.84 36.52
N ALA A 103 -5.21 -24.76 35.57
CA ALA A 103 -3.89 -24.19 35.82
C ALA A 103 -3.97 -22.70 36.18
N ILE A 104 -4.77 -21.93 35.43
CA ILE A 104 -5.09 -20.52 35.70
C ILE A 104 -5.60 -20.35 37.13
N SER A 105 -6.61 -21.13 37.52
CA SER A 105 -7.27 -20.96 38.82
C SER A 105 -6.35 -21.25 39.99
N TYR A 106 -5.56 -22.32 39.93
CA TYR A 106 -4.58 -22.59 40.99
C TYR A 106 -3.42 -21.59 41.00
N ALA A 107 -3.01 -21.02 39.86
CA ALA A 107 -1.97 -19.99 39.81
C ALA A 107 -2.45 -18.67 40.44
N ALA A 108 -3.59 -18.16 39.98
CA ALA A 108 -4.23 -16.95 40.50
C ALA A 108 -4.55 -17.09 41.99
N TYR A 109 -5.21 -18.19 42.40
CA TYR A 109 -5.54 -18.46 43.80
C TYR A 109 -4.31 -18.40 44.72
N ARG A 110 -3.19 -19.05 44.35
CA ARG A 110 -1.98 -19.06 45.17
C ARG A 110 -1.33 -17.69 45.26
N LEU A 111 -1.20 -16.99 44.13
CA LEU A 111 -0.63 -15.65 44.08
C LEU A 111 -1.46 -14.65 44.88
N LEU A 112 -2.75 -14.52 44.59
CA LEU A 112 -3.64 -13.55 45.22
C LEU A 112 -3.81 -13.81 46.72
N SER A 113 -3.94 -15.09 47.13
CA SER A 113 -3.98 -15.44 48.55
C SER A 113 -2.70 -15.04 49.30
N HIS A 114 -1.54 -15.01 48.63
CA HIS A 114 -0.31 -14.47 49.22
C HIS A 114 -0.35 -12.94 49.28
N ARG A 115 -0.64 -12.26 48.16
CA ARG A 115 -0.66 -10.79 48.07
C ARG A 115 -1.61 -10.14 49.08
N PHE A 116 -2.81 -10.71 49.23
CA PHE A 116 -3.86 -10.15 50.08
C PHE A 116 -3.88 -10.70 51.51
N ALA A 117 -2.98 -11.63 51.90
CA ALA A 117 -2.89 -12.14 53.27
C ALA A 117 -2.64 -11.06 54.33
N GLY A 118 -1.97 -9.96 53.95
CA GLY A 118 -1.71 -8.79 54.80
C GLY A 118 -2.63 -7.59 54.54
N SER A 119 -3.65 -7.74 53.67
CA SER A 119 -4.56 -6.65 53.30
C SER A 119 -5.48 -6.22 54.45
N PHE A 120 -6.07 -5.03 54.34
CA PHE A 120 -6.90 -4.48 55.42
C PHE A 120 -8.13 -5.35 55.74
N ASN A 121 -8.79 -5.91 54.72
CA ASN A 121 -9.96 -6.79 54.85
C ASN A 121 -9.66 -8.26 54.51
N ALA A 122 -8.41 -8.71 54.69
CA ALA A 122 -7.94 -10.05 54.32
C ALA A 122 -8.90 -11.22 54.62
N PRO A 123 -9.62 -11.30 55.76
CA PRO A 123 -10.56 -12.41 55.98
C PRO A 123 -11.67 -12.51 54.92
N ILE A 124 -12.21 -11.39 54.45
CA ILE A 124 -13.27 -11.34 53.41
C ILE A 124 -12.68 -11.70 52.05
N THR A 125 -11.53 -11.11 51.74
CA THR A 125 -10.84 -11.29 50.46
C THR A 125 -10.37 -12.74 50.26
N LEU A 126 -9.83 -13.37 51.31
CA LEU A 126 -9.40 -14.78 51.26
C LEU A 126 -10.61 -15.75 51.23
N GLU A 127 -11.69 -15.45 51.95
CA GLU A 127 -12.93 -16.23 51.90
C GLU A 127 -13.52 -16.23 50.47
N ARG A 128 -13.54 -15.08 49.78
CA ARG A 128 -13.93 -15.00 48.36
C ARG A 128 -13.09 -15.90 47.44
N PHE A 129 -11.76 -15.92 47.63
CA PHE A 129 -10.89 -16.75 46.80
C PHE A 129 -11.07 -18.25 47.07
N ASP A 130 -11.34 -18.64 48.32
CA ASP A 130 -11.71 -20.00 48.70
C ASP A 130 -13.10 -20.39 48.13
N GLU A 131 -14.08 -19.48 48.17
CA GLU A 131 -15.43 -19.67 47.61
C GLU A 131 -15.37 -19.86 46.09
N LEU A 132 -14.69 -18.99 45.35
CA LEU A 132 -14.51 -19.10 43.89
C LEU A 132 -13.89 -20.45 43.49
N MET A 133 -12.83 -20.88 44.18
CA MET A 133 -12.24 -22.20 43.95
C MET A 133 -13.22 -23.35 44.17
N VAL A 134 -14.12 -23.26 45.17
CA VAL A 134 -15.13 -24.27 45.46
C VAL A 134 -16.28 -24.24 44.45
N GLU A 135 -16.71 -23.06 43.98
CA GLU A 135 -17.75 -22.89 42.97
C GLU A 135 -17.31 -23.47 41.60
N LEU A 136 -16.02 -23.30 41.27
CA LEU A 136 -15.37 -23.92 40.10
C LEU A 136 -15.12 -25.43 40.26
N GLY A 137 -15.39 -26.01 41.43
CA GLY A 137 -15.24 -27.44 41.71
C GLY A 137 -13.81 -27.90 42.01
N TYR A 138 -12.90 -26.97 42.32
CA TYR A 138 -11.52 -27.25 42.69
C TYR A 138 -11.34 -27.45 44.21
N ASP A 139 -10.17 -27.96 44.62
CA ASP A 139 -9.82 -28.19 46.03
C ASP A 139 -8.76 -27.17 46.48
N PRO A 140 -9.12 -26.12 47.26
CA PRO A 140 -8.18 -25.15 47.78
C PRO A 140 -7.02 -25.78 48.57
N ALA A 141 -7.22 -26.96 49.17
CA ALA A 141 -6.21 -27.68 49.94
C ALA A 141 -5.21 -28.48 49.07
N PHE A 142 -5.41 -28.60 47.76
CA PHE A 142 -4.46 -29.24 46.86
C PHE A 142 -3.25 -28.32 46.57
N THR A 143 -2.13 -28.57 47.25
CA THR A 143 -0.91 -27.73 47.21
C THR A 143 0.29 -28.38 46.51
N SER A 144 0.10 -29.49 45.78
CA SER A 144 1.21 -30.11 45.04
C SER A 144 1.74 -29.16 43.96
N THR A 145 3.06 -29.06 43.81
CA THR A 145 3.74 -28.35 42.72
C THR A 145 4.46 -29.30 41.76
N ASP A 146 4.30 -30.62 41.94
CA ASP A 146 4.84 -31.64 41.05
C ASP A 146 3.88 -31.86 39.86
N TYR A 147 4.13 -31.11 38.78
CA TYR A 147 3.40 -31.21 37.51
C TYR A 147 3.99 -32.24 36.54
N SER A 148 5.05 -32.98 36.91
CA SER A 148 5.73 -33.97 36.05
C SER A 148 4.84 -35.13 35.57
N THR A 149 3.65 -35.25 36.16
CA THR A 149 2.61 -36.24 35.80
C THR A 149 1.55 -35.70 34.84
N GLY A 150 1.70 -34.46 34.33
CA GLY A 150 0.70 -33.80 33.48
C GLY A 150 -0.48 -33.20 34.25
N ASN A 151 -0.31 -32.86 35.53
CA ASN A 151 -1.38 -32.34 36.39
C ASN A 151 -1.47 -30.79 36.29
N PRO A 152 -2.54 -30.20 35.75
CA PRO A 152 -2.62 -28.75 35.56
C PRO A 152 -2.75 -27.95 36.86
N ALA A 153 -3.45 -28.46 37.86
CA ALA A 153 -3.52 -27.83 39.19
C ALA A 153 -2.13 -27.75 39.85
N ALA A 154 -1.28 -28.75 39.62
CA ALA A 154 0.09 -28.74 40.11
C ALA A 154 1.00 -27.76 39.34
N LEU A 155 0.75 -27.56 38.04
CA LEU A 155 1.40 -26.52 37.25
C LEU A 155 1.00 -25.13 37.74
N GLY A 156 -0.31 -24.89 37.95
CA GLY A 156 -0.81 -23.63 38.49
C GLY A 156 -0.22 -23.31 39.86
N ASN A 157 -0.23 -24.28 40.78
CA ASN A 157 0.43 -24.15 42.08
C ASN A 157 1.93 -23.82 41.95
N TYR A 158 2.63 -24.44 41.00
CA TYR A 158 4.05 -24.19 40.76
C TYR A 158 4.29 -22.76 40.26
N LEU A 159 3.56 -22.34 39.22
CA LEU A 159 3.63 -20.98 38.67
C LEU A 159 3.34 -19.92 39.73
N GLY A 160 2.26 -20.08 40.50
CA GLY A 160 1.95 -19.20 41.62
C GLY A 160 3.08 -19.14 42.65
N GLN A 161 3.70 -20.28 43.00
CA GLN A 161 4.87 -20.32 43.90
C GLN A 161 6.08 -19.57 43.32
N GLN A 162 6.37 -19.71 42.03
CA GLN A 162 7.49 -19.02 41.39
C GLN A 162 7.25 -17.51 41.28
N LEU A 163 6.03 -17.05 40.95
CA LEU A 163 5.68 -15.63 40.91
C LEU A 163 5.69 -14.96 42.29
N ILE A 164 5.35 -15.70 43.35
CA ILE A 164 5.56 -15.25 44.74
C ILE A 164 7.06 -15.08 45.00
N ALA A 165 7.89 -16.06 44.66
CA ALA A 165 9.33 -16.01 44.91
C ALA A 165 10.05 -14.90 44.11
N TYR A 166 9.65 -14.67 42.85
CA TYR A 166 10.07 -13.54 42.04
C TYR A 166 9.69 -12.20 42.70
N GLY A 167 8.44 -12.09 43.17
CA GLY A 167 7.92 -10.89 43.82
C GLY A 167 8.66 -10.43 45.07
N LEU A 168 9.42 -11.31 45.73
CA LEU A 168 10.24 -10.96 46.89
C LEU A 168 11.60 -10.33 46.51
N GLN A 169 12.01 -10.38 45.24
CA GLN A 169 13.30 -9.86 44.76
C GLN A 169 13.21 -8.87 43.58
N ASP A 170 12.03 -8.63 43.03
CA ASP A 170 11.82 -7.78 41.84
C ASP A 170 12.04 -6.27 42.05
N GLY A 171 12.35 -5.84 43.28
CA GLY A 171 12.56 -4.44 43.67
C GLY A 171 11.45 -3.86 44.56
N ALA A 172 10.27 -4.49 44.65
CA ALA A 172 9.09 -3.90 45.30
C ALA A 172 9.17 -3.83 46.85
N ASN A 173 10.17 -4.45 47.48
CA ASN A 173 10.32 -4.54 48.94
C ASN A 173 9.11 -5.18 49.68
N GLU A 174 8.38 -6.08 49.01
CA GLU A 174 7.17 -6.75 49.51
C GLU A 174 7.32 -7.35 50.92
N GLN A 175 8.44 -8.04 51.16
CA GLN A 175 8.76 -8.71 52.43
C GLN A 175 8.74 -7.79 53.66
N ASN A 176 8.75 -6.47 53.47
CA ASN A 176 8.67 -5.45 54.51
C ASN A 176 7.38 -4.59 54.42
N ASP A 177 6.29 -5.09 53.82
CA ASP A 177 5.04 -4.34 53.50
C ASP A 177 5.30 -3.06 52.68
N TYR A 178 6.18 -3.17 51.67
CA TYR A 178 6.44 -2.11 50.68
C TYR A 178 6.91 -0.76 51.28
N VAL A 179 7.43 -0.76 52.50
CA VAL A 179 7.89 0.45 53.20
C VAL A 179 9.11 1.07 52.53
N ASN A 180 9.19 2.40 52.59
CA ASN A 180 10.32 3.18 52.10
C ASN A 180 11.61 2.74 52.80
N GLN A 181 12.66 2.49 52.02
CA GLN A 181 13.95 2.03 52.49
C GLN A 181 14.89 3.18 52.86
N PHE A 182 14.81 4.32 52.16
CA PHE A 182 15.73 5.45 52.34
C PHE A 182 15.12 6.84 52.10
N TYR A 183 13.97 6.97 51.41
CA TYR A 183 13.34 8.27 51.21
C TYR A 183 12.93 8.95 52.53
N LEU A 184 13.26 10.24 52.65
CA LEU A 184 12.77 11.13 53.70
C LEU A 184 12.28 12.45 53.06
N PRO A 185 11.13 13.02 53.50
CA PRO A 185 10.62 14.26 52.96
C PRO A 185 11.52 15.45 53.35
N ALA A 186 11.80 16.32 52.38
CA ALA A 186 12.60 17.53 52.61
C ALA A 186 11.88 18.58 53.47
N ASN A 187 10.54 18.63 53.39
CA ASN A 187 9.71 19.60 54.09
C ASN A 187 9.03 19.01 55.35
N PRO A 188 8.86 19.81 56.42
CA PRO A 188 8.03 19.43 57.56
C PRO A 188 6.55 19.39 57.15
N PRO A 189 5.71 18.54 57.78
CA PRO A 189 4.32 18.38 57.39
C PRO A 189 3.48 19.66 57.49
N LEU A 190 2.67 19.95 56.47
CA LEU A 190 1.67 21.02 56.51
C LEU A 190 0.46 20.57 57.33
N ILE A 191 0.20 21.23 58.45
CA ILE A 191 -1.01 21.03 59.24
C ILE A 191 -2.16 21.80 58.58
N VAL A 192 -2.92 21.12 57.71
CA VAL A 192 -3.90 21.73 56.78
C VAL A 192 -4.97 22.58 57.48
N GLN A 193 -5.29 22.25 58.74
CA GLN A 193 -6.24 22.99 59.58
C GLN A 193 -5.81 24.42 59.90
N PHE A 194 -4.51 24.74 59.86
CA PHE A 194 -4.00 26.09 60.07
C PHE A 194 -3.83 26.85 58.75
N PRO A 195 -4.08 28.17 58.73
CA PRO A 195 -3.92 28.98 57.53
C PRO A 195 -2.45 29.15 57.16
N GLY A 196 -2.18 29.09 55.86
CA GLY A 196 -0.88 29.38 55.23
C GLY A 196 0.03 28.16 55.13
N ASN A 197 1.27 28.41 54.74
CA ASN A 197 2.35 27.42 54.71
C ASN A 197 3.71 28.06 55.08
N PRO A 198 3.87 28.56 56.31
CA PRO A 198 5.07 29.30 56.72
C PRO A 198 6.30 28.40 56.97
N ASP A 199 6.08 27.09 57.13
CA ASP A 199 7.11 26.12 57.55
C ASP A 199 7.74 25.34 56.38
N ILE A 200 7.30 25.56 55.13
CA ILE A 200 7.93 24.95 53.95
C ILE A 200 9.36 25.48 53.78
N ILE A 201 10.31 24.56 53.57
CA ILE A 201 11.75 24.84 53.51
C ILE A 201 12.20 24.93 52.04
N ASP A 202 11.74 23.99 51.21
CA ASP A 202 12.04 23.90 49.79
C ASP A 202 10.72 23.85 49.01
N PRO A 203 10.33 24.94 48.30
CA PRO A 203 9.06 25.01 47.58
C PRO A 203 9.02 24.15 46.32
N ASN A 204 10.14 23.62 45.84
CA ASN A 204 10.16 22.65 44.75
C ASN A 204 9.80 21.24 45.24
N ARG A 205 9.87 20.98 46.55
CA ARG A 205 9.82 19.62 47.11
C ARG A 205 8.48 19.30 47.76
N TRP A 206 8.13 18.01 47.77
CA TRP A 206 6.90 17.51 48.35
C TRP A 206 6.85 17.81 49.85
N GLN A 207 5.64 17.96 50.34
CA GLN A 207 5.35 18.26 51.73
C GLN A 207 4.25 17.31 52.20
N PRO A 208 4.52 16.45 53.21
CA PRO A 208 3.49 15.62 53.80
C PRO A 208 2.35 16.48 54.37
N LEU A 209 1.11 15.98 54.35
CA LEU A 209 -0.01 16.66 54.99
C LEU A 209 -0.34 16.02 56.34
N THR A 210 -0.57 16.85 57.36
CA THR A 210 -1.16 16.44 58.62
C THR A 210 -2.64 16.83 58.65
N LEU A 211 -3.49 15.81 58.70
CA LEU A 211 -4.95 15.91 58.81
C LEU A 211 -5.41 15.47 60.20
N ASN A 212 -6.65 15.80 60.58
CA ASN A 212 -7.27 15.29 61.81
C ASN A 212 -7.28 13.75 61.82
N VAL A 213 -7.69 13.17 60.70
CA VAL A 213 -7.55 11.76 60.35
C VAL A 213 -7.37 11.68 58.84
N PHE A 214 -6.43 10.86 58.39
CA PHE A 214 -6.25 10.48 57.00
C PHE A 214 -7.03 9.19 56.76
N ILE A 215 -7.95 9.24 55.80
CA ILE A 215 -8.73 8.11 55.32
C ILE A 215 -8.46 8.00 53.83
N ASP A 216 -7.98 6.85 53.36
CA ASP A 216 -7.71 6.65 51.94
C ASP A 216 -8.98 6.50 51.10
N GLN A 217 -8.81 6.35 49.78
CA GLN A 217 -9.92 6.21 48.83
C GLN A 217 -10.80 4.98 49.12
N ASN A 218 -10.30 3.95 49.81
CA ASN A 218 -11.08 2.75 50.16
C ASN A 218 -11.63 2.78 51.59
N GLY A 219 -11.63 3.96 52.23
CA GLY A 219 -12.17 4.14 53.57
C GLY A 219 -11.25 3.70 54.70
N ASN A 220 -10.00 3.33 54.43
CA ASN A 220 -9.07 2.83 55.43
C ASN A 220 -8.38 3.99 56.18
N ILE A 221 -8.32 3.89 57.51
CA ILE A 221 -7.67 4.91 58.36
C ILE A 221 -6.15 4.66 58.39
N LEU A 222 -5.36 5.62 57.90
CA LEU A 222 -3.89 5.52 57.80
C LEU A 222 -3.12 6.35 58.87
N GLY A 223 -3.83 6.96 59.82
CA GLY A 223 -3.24 7.86 60.84
C GLY A 223 -3.54 9.32 60.55
N SER A 224 -2.65 10.25 60.92
CA SER A 224 -2.82 11.70 60.69
C SER A 224 -1.86 12.26 59.63
N THR A 225 -0.68 11.66 59.48
CA THR A 225 0.38 12.07 58.55
C THR A 225 0.95 10.81 57.89
N PRO A 226 0.34 10.30 56.81
CA PRO A 226 0.91 9.16 56.07
C PRO A 226 2.29 9.50 55.50
N ALA A 227 3.16 8.50 55.41
CA ALA A 227 4.43 8.62 54.70
C ALA A 227 4.21 8.67 53.18
N PHE A 228 5.25 9.09 52.43
CA PHE A 228 5.23 8.97 50.97
C PHE A 228 5.02 7.49 50.60
N GLN A 229 4.00 7.18 49.79
CA GLN A 229 3.75 5.83 49.30
C GLN A 229 4.69 5.47 48.14
N SER A 230 5.61 4.52 48.38
CA SER A 230 6.46 3.88 47.37
C SER A 230 7.38 4.83 46.54
N PRO A 231 8.08 5.82 47.12
CA PRO A 231 8.96 6.75 46.39
C PRO A 231 10.16 6.10 45.69
N GLU A 232 10.35 4.80 45.85
CA GLU A 232 11.51 4.04 45.36
C GLU A 232 11.08 3.05 44.26
N TRP A 233 9.81 3.12 43.79
CA TRP A 233 9.22 2.14 42.86
C TRP A 233 9.89 2.06 41.48
N GLY A 234 10.65 3.08 41.08
CA GLY A 234 11.50 3.01 39.89
C GLY A 234 12.56 1.89 39.95
N LEU A 235 12.84 1.33 41.14
CA LEU A 235 13.71 0.16 41.31
C LEU A 235 13.00 -1.18 41.04
N VAL A 236 11.68 -1.18 40.80
CA VAL A 236 10.93 -2.39 40.43
C VAL A 236 11.25 -2.78 38.99
N THR A 237 11.31 -4.09 38.74
CA THR A 237 11.57 -4.68 37.42
C THR A 237 10.42 -4.35 36.46
N PRO A 238 10.67 -3.69 35.32
CA PRO A 238 9.67 -3.43 34.29
C PRO A 238 9.32 -4.68 33.46
N PHE A 239 8.23 -4.58 32.70
CA PHE A 239 7.79 -5.55 31.72
C PHE A 239 8.50 -5.35 30.38
N ALA A 240 8.27 -4.20 29.74
CA ALA A 240 8.74 -3.85 28.40
C ALA A 240 9.88 -2.83 28.40
N MET A 241 9.87 -1.88 29.35
CA MET A 241 10.93 -0.86 29.42
C MET A 241 12.31 -1.46 29.67
N THR A 242 13.33 -0.89 29.04
CA THR A 242 14.69 -1.44 28.97
C THR A 242 15.70 -0.58 29.73
N GLY A 243 16.99 -0.90 29.59
CA GLY A 243 18.07 -0.06 30.08
C GLY A 243 18.30 1.21 29.26
N GLU A 244 17.74 1.33 28.05
CA GLU A 244 17.88 2.51 27.20
C GLU A 244 16.91 3.63 27.61
N ASP A 245 15.73 3.26 28.11
CA ASP A 245 14.68 4.16 28.60
C ASP A 245 15.00 4.75 29.98
N ARG A 246 16.05 4.22 30.65
CA ARG A 246 16.35 4.48 32.06
C ARG A 246 17.48 5.50 32.26
N THR A 247 17.14 6.59 32.94
CA THR A 247 18.13 7.48 33.58
C THR A 247 18.37 7.04 35.03
N GLU A 248 19.64 6.86 35.40
CA GLU A 248 20.03 6.51 36.77
C GLU A 248 20.54 7.74 37.54
N TYR A 249 19.89 8.03 38.67
CA TYR A 249 20.24 9.10 39.59
C TYR A 249 20.68 8.57 40.96
N GLU A 250 21.35 9.41 41.73
CA GLU A 250 21.73 9.13 43.12
C GLU A 250 21.35 10.31 44.04
N ARG A 251 20.76 9.99 45.19
CA ARG A 251 20.52 10.94 46.29
C ARG A 251 20.97 10.32 47.60
N ASP A 252 21.83 11.02 48.33
CA ASP A 252 22.38 10.60 49.63
C ASP A 252 23.03 9.20 49.64
N GLY A 253 23.59 8.75 48.50
CA GLY A 253 24.19 7.42 48.34
C GLY A 253 23.20 6.31 47.99
N HIS A 254 21.95 6.65 47.65
CA HIS A 254 20.90 5.72 47.27
C HIS A 254 20.44 5.94 45.81
N PRO A 255 20.21 4.86 45.03
CA PRO A 255 19.83 4.97 43.62
C PRO A 255 18.35 5.35 43.47
N TYR A 256 18.07 6.17 42.47
CA TYR A 256 16.74 6.44 41.94
C TYR A 256 16.78 6.17 40.45
N TRP A 257 15.96 5.24 39.97
CA TRP A 257 15.82 4.94 38.55
C TRP A 257 14.58 5.64 38.01
N VAL A 258 14.74 6.31 36.86
CA VAL A 258 13.71 7.12 36.22
C VAL A 258 13.62 6.67 34.78
N TYR A 259 12.52 6.02 34.42
CA TYR A 259 12.24 5.57 33.05
C TYR A 259 11.45 6.65 32.31
N HIS A 260 11.75 6.85 31.02
CA HIS A 260 11.24 7.92 30.16
C HIS A 260 11.32 9.30 30.85
N ASP A 261 12.51 9.68 31.32
CA ASP A 261 12.71 10.89 32.12
C ASP A 261 12.33 12.17 31.36
N PRO A 262 11.26 12.90 31.75
CA PRO A 262 10.81 14.11 31.08
C PRO A 262 11.69 15.34 31.40
N GLY A 263 12.71 15.18 32.27
CA GLY A 263 13.47 16.30 32.82
C GLY A 263 12.75 16.98 33.99
N PRO A 264 13.33 18.06 34.54
CA PRO A 264 12.78 18.73 35.71
C PRO A 264 11.46 19.46 35.40
N PRO A 265 10.48 19.45 36.34
CA PRO A 265 9.30 20.31 36.27
C PRO A 265 9.70 21.79 36.40
N PRO A 266 8.78 22.75 36.18
CA PRO A 266 9.02 24.16 36.49
C PRO A 266 9.53 24.34 37.92
N GLN A 267 10.57 25.15 38.14
CA GLN A 267 11.21 25.29 39.46
C GLN A 267 11.27 26.74 39.94
N TRP A 268 11.38 26.89 41.25
CA TRP A 268 12.06 28.02 41.87
C TRP A 268 13.54 27.98 41.53
N ASP A 269 14.08 29.10 41.01
CA ASP A 269 15.48 29.21 40.65
C ASP A 269 16.40 29.45 41.86
N ALA A 270 17.71 29.32 41.64
CA ALA A 270 18.73 29.53 42.67
C ALA A 270 18.90 31.00 43.11
N ALA A 271 18.23 31.96 42.47
CA ALA A 271 18.15 33.36 42.88
C ALA A 271 16.91 33.66 43.76
N GLY A 272 16.03 32.67 43.97
CA GLY A 272 14.77 32.85 44.68
C GLY A 272 13.68 33.51 43.83
N VAL A 273 13.82 33.45 42.50
CA VAL A 273 12.80 33.88 41.54
C VAL A 273 12.06 32.64 41.05
N MET A 274 10.75 32.69 41.15
CA MET A 274 9.85 31.64 40.67
C MET A 274 9.63 31.83 39.17
N SER A 275 9.75 30.76 38.38
CA SER A 275 9.49 30.80 36.94
C SER A 275 8.04 31.21 36.66
N ASP A 276 7.78 31.81 35.48
CA ASP A 276 6.43 32.24 35.11
C ASP A 276 5.52 31.01 34.89
N GLU A 277 6.10 29.91 34.44
CA GLU A 277 5.46 28.61 34.24
C GLU A 277 5.03 28.01 35.58
N TYR A 278 5.88 28.01 36.63
CA TYR A 278 5.49 27.55 37.97
C TYR A 278 4.30 28.38 38.50
N LYS A 279 4.37 29.72 38.40
CA LYS A 279 3.28 30.61 38.83
C LYS A 279 1.98 30.29 38.11
N TRP A 280 2.01 30.21 36.78
CA TRP A 280 0.85 29.93 35.95
C TRP A 280 0.24 28.55 36.27
N ASN A 281 1.08 27.51 36.32
CA ASN A 281 0.65 26.13 36.58
C ASN A 281 -0.19 25.98 37.86
N PHE A 282 0.30 26.50 38.98
CA PHE A 282 -0.44 26.41 40.25
C PHE A 282 -1.59 27.41 40.36
N SER A 283 -1.51 28.56 39.68
CA SER A 283 -2.60 29.54 39.69
C SER A 283 -3.78 29.11 38.81
N LEU A 284 -3.54 28.33 37.76
CA LEU A 284 -4.59 27.68 36.98
C LEU A 284 -5.42 26.73 37.86
N VAL A 285 -4.77 25.91 38.69
CA VAL A 285 -5.47 25.03 39.65
C VAL A 285 -6.37 25.83 40.61
N SER A 286 -5.90 26.97 41.14
CA SER A 286 -6.75 27.81 41.99
C SER A 286 -7.87 28.53 41.21
N THR A 287 -7.67 28.79 39.92
CA THR A 287 -8.65 29.46 39.04
C THR A 287 -9.76 28.49 38.63
N TRP A 288 -9.44 27.27 38.22
CA TRP A 288 -10.41 26.21 37.89
C TRP A 288 -11.25 25.76 39.10
N SER A 289 -10.74 25.95 40.32
CA SER A 289 -11.52 25.77 41.55
C SER A 289 -12.76 26.68 41.61
N SER A 290 -12.80 27.77 40.84
CA SER A 290 -13.97 28.66 40.72
C SER A 290 -15.15 28.04 39.96
N HIS A 291 -14.95 26.95 39.22
CA HIS A 291 -16.01 26.31 38.42
C HIS A 291 -16.89 25.35 39.26
N LEU A 292 -16.41 24.95 40.44
CA LEU A 292 -16.93 23.78 41.18
C LEU A 292 -18.17 24.11 42.03
N THR A 293 -19.27 24.44 41.37
CA THR A 293 -20.57 24.71 42.00
C THR A 293 -21.73 24.50 41.02
N SER A 294 -22.89 24.06 41.53
CA SER A 294 -24.14 23.97 40.76
C SER A 294 -24.66 25.33 40.27
N ALA A 295 -24.16 26.42 40.85
CA ALA A 295 -24.49 27.80 40.49
C ALA A 295 -23.71 28.32 39.26
N ASP A 296 -22.73 27.57 38.73
CA ASP A 296 -22.10 27.92 37.47
C ASP A 296 -23.10 27.72 36.32
N THR A 297 -23.38 28.80 35.59
CA THR A 297 -24.35 28.82 34.48
C THR A 297 -23.69 28.65 33.11
N ALA A 298 -22.37 28.49 33.04
CA ALA A 298 -21.69 28.15 31.79
C ALA A 298 -22.18 26.78 31.30
N LEU A 299 -22.62 26.72 30.03
CA LEU A 299 -23.04 25.48 29.39
C LEU A 299 -21.96 24.99 28.43
N TRP A 300 -21.60 23.72 28.55
CA TRP A 300 -20.64 23.02 27.71
C TRP A 300 -21.33 21.87 26.99
N ASP A 301 -20.99 21.66 25.73
CA ASP A 301 -21.28 20.40 25.05
C ASP A 301 -20.22 19.39 25.47
N ILE A 302 -20.61 18.36 26.22
CA ILE A 302 -19.70 17.30 26.70
C ILE A 302 -19.84 16.00 25.89
N SER A 303 -20.59 16.03 24.78
CA SER A 303 -20.60 14.91 23.84
C SER A 303 -19.23 14.77 23.16
N PRO A 304 -18.92 13.62 22.52
CA PRO A 304 -17.69 13.48 21.76
C PRO A 304 -17.59 14.44 20.58
N GLY A 305 -18.70 15.07 20.15
CA GLY A 305 -18.69 16.15 19.15
C GLY A 305 -18.22 17.51 19.68
N GLY A 306 -18.21 17.70 21.00
CA GLY A 306 -17.79 18.96 21.66
C GLY A 306 -16.43 18.88 22.37
N ILE A 307 -16.02 17.70 22.84
CA ILE A 307 -14.78 17.48 23.64
C ILE A 307 -14.09 16.19 23.19
N GLY A 308 -12.76 16.13 23.26
CA GLY A 308 -11.92 15.02 22.80
C GLY A 308 -11.22 15.30 21.47
N ASN A 309 -10.70 14.23 20.85
CA ASN A 309 -10.01 14.25 19.55
C ASN A 309 -8.69 15.04 19.50
N ASN A 310 -7.99 15.20 20.63
CA ASN A 310 -6.67 15.84 20.68
C ASN A 310 -5.64 15.08 19.82
N GLN A 311 -5.09 15.75 18.79
CA GLN A 311 -4.13 15.16 17.85
C GLN A 311 -2.66 15.26 18.29
N SER A 312 -2.35 16.21 19.18
CA SER A 312 -0.99 16.52 19.63
C SER A 312 -1.01 17.21 20.98
N TYR A 313 0.05 17.03 21.78
CA TYR A 313 0.25 17.71 23.05
C TYR A 313 1.43 18.68 22.99
N PRO A 314 1.46 19.74 23.82
CA PRO A 314 2.61 20.63 23.93
C PRO A 314 3.85 19.88 24.45
N LEU A 315 5.03 20.25 23.96
CA LEU A 315 6.31 19.62 24.31
C LEU A 315 7.12 20.46 25.31
N THR A 316 6.73 21.71 25.51
CA THR A 316 7.38 22.66 26.44
C THR A 316 6.35 23.33 27.35
N PHE A 317 6.73 23.71 28.57
CA PHE A 317 5.79 24.30 29.54
C PHE A 317 5.26 25.67 29.09
N GLU A 318 6.01 26.37 28.23
CA GLU A 318 5.67 27.64 27.62
C GLU A 318 4.49 27.56 26.63
N GLU A 319 4.23 26.38 26.05
CA GLU A 319 3.11 26.11 25.13
C GLU A 319 1.80 25.77 25.88
N TYR A 320 1.87 25.45 27.18
CA TYR A 320 0.70 24.99 27.94
C TYR A 320 -0.43 26.03 28.05
N PRO A 321 -0.17 27.34 28.11
CA PRO A 321 -1.21 28.37 28.03
C PRO A 321 -1.96 28.46 26.69
N GLU A 322 -1.47 27.79 25.64
CA GLU A 322 -2.18 27.65 24.36
C GLU A 322 -3.06 26.38 24.34
N PHE A 323 -2.70 25.35 25.11
CA PHE A 323 -3.44 24.09 25.21
C PHE A 323 -4.53 24.10 26.28
N TYR A 324 -4.29 24.70 27.46
CA TYR A 324 -5.25 24.76 28.57
C TYR A 324 -5.84 26.16 28.73
N ASP A 325 -7.17 26.28 28.76
CA ASP A 325 -7.80 27.57 29.05
C ASP A 325 -7.73 27.89 30.56
N LEU A 326 -7.08 29.01 30.89
CA LEU A 326 -6.89 29.46 32.27
C LEU A 326 -8.21 29.81 32.99
N PHE A 327 -9.19 30.38 32.28
CA PHE A 327 -10.38 31.01 32.88
C PHE A 327 -11.67 30.24 32.62
N ASP A 328 -11.83 29.68 31.43
CA ASP A 328 -12.99 28.89 31.06
C ASP A 328 -12.80 27.39 31.35
N GLY A 329 -11.55 26.93 31.36
CA GLY A 329 -11.15 25.57 31.70
C GLY A 329 -11.27 24.57 30.55
N GLY A 330 -10.74 23.36 30.78
CA GLY A 330 -10.60 22.34 29.74
C GLY A 330 -9.32 22.50 28.93
N ASP A 331 -9.25 21.81 27.79
CA ASP A 331 -8.16 21.90 26.83
C ASP A 331 -8.64 22.26 25.42
N SER A 332 -7.73 22.33 24.45
CA SER A 332 -7.99 22.70 23.05
C SER A 332 -8.75 21.64 22.22
N SER A 333 -9.44 20.70 22.87
CA SER A 333 -10.21 19.61 22.25
C SER A 333 -11.05 20.06 21.04
N PRO A 334 -10.79 19.53 19.82
CA PRO A 334 -11.60 19.86 18.65
C PRO A 334 -12.89 19.05 18.51
N GLY A 335 -13.03 17.90 19.22
CA GLY A 335 -14.17 16.99 19.09
C GLY A 335 -14.18 16.14 17.82
N HIS A 336 -15.10 15.18 17.75
CA HIS A 336 -15.32 14.24 16.65
C HIS A 336 -16.64 14.60 15.91
N ASP A 337 -16.57 14.99 14.64
CA ASP A 337 -17.78 15.37 13.87
C ASP A 337 -18.79 14.22 13.67
N ILE A 338 -18.30 12.96 13.53
CA ILE A 338 -19.09 11.79 13.09
C ILE A 338 -18.67 10.55 13.89
N ASN A 339 -19.64 9.75 14.33
CA ASN A 339 -19.41 8.42 14.88
C ASN A 339 -19.13 7.41 13.74
N PRO A 340 -17.96 6.76 13.69
CA PRO A 340 -17.56 5.91 12.56
C PRO A 340 -18.37 4.61 12.41
N TYR A 341 -19.04 4.15 13.47
CA TYR A 341 -19.86 2.94 13.43
C TYR A 341 -21.30 3.20 12.94
N THR A 342 -21.84 4.39 13.21
CA THR A 342 -23.21 4.75 12.81
C THR A 342 -23.25 5.55 11.51
N GLY A 343 -22.17 6.28 11.19
CA GLY A 343 -22.13 7.24 10.08
C GLY A 343 -22.85 8.55 10.34
N GLU A 344 -23.41 8.75 11.53
CA GLU A 344 -24.16 9.94 11.95
C GLU A 344 -23.31 10.85 12.86
N PRO A 345 -23.61 12.16 12.95
CA PRO A 345 -22.98 13.05 13.92
C PRO A 345 -23.23 12.65 15.37
N TYR A 346 -22.30 12.98 16.28
CA TYR A 346 -22.59 12.89 17.72
C TYR A 346 -23.61 13.96 18.12
N GLU A 347 -24.62 13.57 18.90
CA GLU A 347 -25.69 14.47 19.36
C GLU A 347 -25.19 15.37 20.52
N PRO A 348 -25.29 16.70 20.41
CA PRO A 348 -24.84 17.64 21.44
C PRO A 348 -25.44 17.41 22.83
N GLN A 349 -24.58 17.40 23.85
CA GLN A 349 -24.94 17.18 25.25
C GLN A 349 -24.61 18.41 26.10
N LEU A 350 -25.48 19.43 26.02
CA LEU A 350 -25.30 20.68 26.76
C LEU A 350 -25.55 20.52 28.28
N VAL A 351 -24.49 20.58 29.07
CA VAL A 351 -24.52 20.49 30.54
C VAL A 351 -23.89 21.71 31.22
N LYS A 352 -24.17 21.93 32.50
CA LYS A 352 -23.44 22.94 33.29
C LYS A 352 -21.99 22.52 33.47
N ARG A 353 -21.03 23.40 33.15
CA ARG A 353 -19.59 23.18 33.40
C ARG A 353 -19.32 22.80 34.85
N GLY A 354 -19.96 23.46 35.82
CA GLY A 354 -19.75 23.20 37.24
C GLY A 354 -20.35 21.89 37.77
N ASP A 355 -21.31 21.27 37.06
CA ASP A 355 -21.71 19.89 37.34
C ASP A 355 -20.75 18.91 36.67
N TYR A 356 -20.37 19.13 35.40
CA TYR A 356 -19.40 18.31 34.68
C TYR A 356 -18.05 18.22 35.40
N ALA A 357 -17.45 19.35 35.77
CA ALA A 357 -16.15 19.40 36.44
C ALA A 357 -16.13 18.65 37.78
N ARG A 358 -17.23 18.69 38.55
CA ARG A 358 -17.37 17.96 39.82
C ARG A 358 -17.57 16.46 39.59
N VAL A 359 -18.46 16.08 38.65
CA VAL A 359 -18.66 14.68 38.25
C VAL A 359 -17.36 14.07 37.74
N LEU A 360 -16.64 14.76 36.87
CA LEU A 360 -15.40 14.28 36.29
C LEU A 360 -14.29 14.12 37.33
N ALA A 361 -14.17 15.09 38.26
CA ALA A 361 -13.23 15.01 39.38
C ALA A 361 -13.48 13.80 40.29
N GLU A 362 -14.74 13.48 40.62
CA GLU A 362 -15.07 12.34 41.49
C GLU A 362 -15.04 10.99 40.75
N PHE A 363 -15.51 10.92 39.50
CA PHE A 363 -15.52 9.69 38.69
C PHE A 363 -14.12 9.09 38.56
N TRP A 364 -13.16 9.87 38.05
CA TRP A 364 -11.77 9.44 37.92
C TRP A 364 -10.98 9.48 39.24
N ALA A 365 -11.60 9.88 40.36
CA ALA A 365 -11.03 9.69 41.71
C ALA A 365 -11.49 8.38 42.37
N ASP A 366 -12.27 7.57 41.66
CA ASP A 366 -12.69 6.20 42.01
C ASP A 366 -13.49 6.07 43.32
N GLY A 367 -13.94 7.20 43.88
CA GLY A 367 -14.86 7.25 45.02
C GLY A 367 -14.36 6.56 46.31
N PRO A 368 -15.29 6.07 47.17
CA PRO A 368 -14.98 5.36 48.42
C PRO A 368 -14.71 3.84 48.25
N ASN A 369 -14.82 3.31 47.03
CA ASN A 369 -14.77 1.87 46.71
C ASN A 369 -13.85 1.67 45.47
N SER A 370 -12.64 2.19 45.52
CA SER A 370 -11.72 2.33 44.39
C SER A 370 -10.92 1.05 44.13
N GLU A 371 -11.04 0.50 42.91
CA GLU A 371 -10.05 -0.45 42.36
C GLU A 371 -8.70 0.21 42.00
N THR A 372 -8.51 1.49 42.34
CA THR A 372 -7.41 2.39 41.95
C THR A 372 -7.30 2.60 40.43
N PRO A 373 -6.58 3.63 39.94
CA PRO A 373 -6.56 3.92 38.52
C PRO A 373 -6.12 2.74 37.62
N PRO A 374 -5.12 1.91 37.98
CA PRO A 374 -4.81 0.70 37.22
C PRO A 374 -5.98 -0.27 37.11
N GLY A 375 -6.73 -0.48 38.20
CA GLY A 375 -7.89 -1.37 38.21
C GLY A 375 -9.07 -0.79 37.44
N HIS A 376 -9.28 0.54 37.48
CA HIS A 376 -10.36 1.19 36.72
C HIS A 376 -10.24 0.87 35.22
N TRP A 377 -9.02 0.85 34.68
CA TRP A 377 -8.80 0.48 33.28
C TRP A 377 -8.99 -1.01 32.97
N TYR A 378 -8.83 -1.90 33.95
CA TYR A 378 -9.30 -3.28 33.83
C TYR A 378 -10.84 -3.36 33.84
N SER A 379 -11.53 -2.59 34.69
CA SER A 379 -13.00 -2.51 34.66
C SER A 379 -13.53 -1.97 33.32
N ILE A 380 -12.82 -1.02 32.70
CA ILE A 380 -13.10 -0.55 31.33
C ILE A 380 -12.85 -1.66 30.31
N LEU A 381 -11.75 -2.41 30.42
CA LEU A 381 -11.48 -3.55 29.54
C LEU A 381 -12.56 -4.64 29.66
N ASN A 382 -13.02 -4.97 30.88
CA ASN A 382 -14.12 -5.91 31.09
C ASN A 382 -15.40 -5.42 30.39
N HIS A 383 -15.75 -4.15 30.53
CA HIS A 383 -16.88 -3.54 29.83
C HIS A 383 -16.75 -3.59 28.29
N VAL A 384 -15.54 -3.41 27.76
CA VAL A 384 -15.22 -3.56 26.33
C VAL A 384 -15.36 -5.02 25.89
N ASN A 385 -14.83 -5.97 26.66
CA ASN A 385 -14.85 -7.41 26.39
C ASN A 385 -16.28 -7.99 26.38
N ASP A 386 -17.17 -7.42 27.20
CA ASP A 386 -18.59 -7.79 27.29
C ASP A 386 -19.45 -7.11 26.22
N HIS A 387 -18.92 -6.12 25.48
CA HIS A 387 -19.72 -5.34 24.55
C HIS A 387 -20.02 -6.13 23.25
N PRO A 388 -21.30 -6.30 22.84
CA PRO A 388 -21.68 -7.21 21.76
C PRO A 388 -21.24 -6.76 20.34
N ALA A 389 -20.67 -5.56 20.22
CA ALA A 389 -20.08 -5.05 18.97
C ALA A 389 -18.54 -5.19 18.92
N LEU A 390 -17.91 -5.73 19.96
CA LEU A 390 -16.50 -6.13 19.91
C LEU A 390 -16.38 -7.45 19.13
N GLU A 391 -15.56 -7.46 18.08
CA GLU A 391 -15.07 -8.70 17.49
C GLU A 391 -13.71 -9.01 18.12
N LYS A 392 -13.59 -10.17 18.79
CA LYS A 392 -12.40 -10.55 19.57
C LYS A 392 -11.24 -11.01 18.68
N ARG A 393 -10.71 -10.09 17.87
CA ARG A 393 -9.52 -10.24 17.04
C ARG A 393 -8.40 -9.39 17.63
N PHE A 394 -7.31 -10.02 18.10
CA PHE A 394 -6.21 -9.26 18.68
C PHE A 394 -5.57 -8.37 17.60
N ASN A 395 -5.27 -7.12 17.91
CA ASN A 395 -4.86 -6.11 16.90
C ASN A 395 -5.89 -5.85 15.80
N GLY A 396 -7.15 -6.29 15.96
CA GLY A 396 -8.17 -6.26 14.91
C GLY A 396 -7.88 -7.19 13.71
N LYS A 397 -6.82 -8.02 13.80
CA LYS A 397 -6.30 -8.89 12.73
C LYS A 397 -6.42 -10.37 13.13
N GLY A 398 -6.04 -11.27 12.22
CA GLY A 398 -6.05 -12.71 12.46
C GLY A 398 -7.45 -13.30 12.69
N LEU A 399 -7.52 -14.48 13.30
CA LEU A 399 -8.78 -15.18 13.59
C LEU A 399 -9.54 -14.57 14.78
N VAL A 400 -10.85 -14.82 14.87
CA VAL A 400 -11.63 -14.51 16.07
C VAL A 400 -11.22 -15.50 17.17
N LEU A 401 -10.74 -14.97 18.28
CA LEU A 401 -10.28 -15.72 19.44
C LEU A 401 -11.47 -16.15 20.31
N ASP A 402 -11.31 -17.23 21.07
CA ASP A 402 -12.28 -17.57 22.12
C ASP A 402 -12.15 -16.61 23.32
N ASP A 403 -13.19 -16.61 24.18
CA ASP A 403 -13.26 -15.67 25.31
C ASP A 403 -12.08 -15.80 26.28
N LEU A 404 -11.53 -17.02 26.49
CA LEU A 404 -10.42 -17.23 27.40
C LEU A 404 -9.09 -16.79 26.78
N GLU A 405 -8.85 -17.13 25.52
CA GLU A 405 -7.64 -16.68 24.81
C GLU A 405 -7.60 -15.14 24.70
N TRP A 406 -8.73 -14.53 24.31
CA TRP A 406 -8.86 -13.07 24.27
C TRP A 406 -8.54 -12.45 25.63
N ASP A 407 -9.18 -12.93 26.70
CA ASP A 407 -9.03 -12.36 28.03
C ASP A 407 -7.58 -12.49 28.54
N VAL A 408 -6.92 -13.65 28.40
CA VAL A 408 -5.52 -13.77 28.88
C VAL A 408 -4.55 -12.89 28.09
N LYS A 409 -4.72 -12.77 26.76
CA LYS A 409 -3.89 -11.91 25.91
C LYS A 409 -4.12 -10.41 26.23
N ALA A 410 -5.38 -10.01 26.38
CA ALA A 410 -5.75 -8.63 26.71
C ALA A 410 -5.29 -8.22 28.12
N TYR A 411 -5.53 -9.05 29.15
CA TYR A 411 -5.12 -8.75 30.52
C TYR A 411 -3.60 -8.76 30.70
N PHE A 412 -2.86 -9.64 30.01
CA PHE A 412 -1.39 -9.63 30.04
C PHE A 412 -0.83 -8.32 29.48
N THR A 413 -1.37 -7.88 28.33
CA THR A 413 -0.95 -6.65 27.66
C THR A 413 -1.28 -5.40 28.49
N LEU A 414 -2.54 -5.25 28.93
CA LEU A 414 -2.95 -4.13 29.79
C LEU A 414 -2.19 -4.12 31.12
N GLY A 415 -1.98 -5.29 31.72
CA GLY A 415 -1.22 -5.46 32.96
C GLY A 415 0.20 -4.94 32.84
N GLY A 416 0.89 -5.33 31.76
CA GLY A 416 2.23 -4.82 31.44
C GLY A 416 2.24 -3.29 31.32
N ALA A 417 1.32 -2.73 30.54
CA ALA A 417 1.20 -1.29 30.33
C ALA A 417 0.97 -0.50 31.64
N VAL A 418 0.06 -0.96 32.52
CA VAL A 418 -0.17 -0.26 33.80
C VAL A 418 0.93 -0.52 34.83
N HIS A 419 1.62 -1.66 34.78
CA HIS A 419 2.78 -1.94 35.65
C HIS A 419 3.98 -1.04 35.31
N ASP A 420 4.31 -0.90 34.03
CA ASP A 420 5.39 -0.01 33.59
C ASP A 420 5.01 1.47 33.77
N GLY A 421 3.73 1.81 33.56
CA GLY A 421 3.19 3.12 33.91
C GLY A 421 3.35 3.45 35.40
N ALA A 422 3.29 2.46 36.29
CA ALA A 422 3.59 2.64 37.71
C ALA A 422 5.05 2.95 37.95
N ILE A 423 5.95 2.21 37.30
CA ILE A 423 7.40 2.31 37.46
C ILE A 423 7.90 3.68 36.98
N SER A 424 7.50 4.12 35.80
CA SER A 424 7.83 5.45 35.28
C SER A 424 7.26 6.55 36.19
N ALA A 425 5.95 6.54 36.47
CA ALA A 425 5.34 7.60 37.27
C ALA A 425 5.90 7.68 38.70
N TRP A 426 6.12 6.55 39.39
CA TRP A 426 6.68 6.58 40.75
C TRP A 426 8.20 6.77 40.80
N GLY A 427 8.96 6.33 39.79
CA GLY A 427 10.38 6.67 39.65
C GLY A 427 10.59 8.19 39.52
N ILE A 428 9.84 8.82 38.61
CA ILE A 428 9.81 10.28 38.41
C ILE A 428 9.37 11.00 39.68
N LYS A 429 8.28 10.57 40.33
CA LYS A 429 7.79 11.13 41.61
C LYS A 429 8.82 11.01 42.74
N GLY A 430 9.52 9.89 42.84
CA GLY A 430 10.55 9.65 43.85
C GLY A 430 11.78 10.52 43.65
N TRP A 431 12.23 10.61 42.41
CA TRP A 431 13.38 11.45 42.05
C TRP A 431 13.06 12.93 42.18
N TYR A 432 12.12 13.48 41.38
CA TYR A 432 11.84 14.92 41.41
C TYR A 432 11.18 15.36 42.71
N ASP A 433 10.44 14.47 43.38
CA ASP A 433 9.85 14.69 44.70
C ASP A 433 9.07 16.02 44.74
N TYR A 434 8.28 16.30 43.70
CA TYR A 434 7.73 17.63 43.44
C TYR A 434 6.52 17.99 44.31
N VAL A 435 6.39 19.28 44.59
CA VAL A 435 5.36 19.90 45.44
C VAL A 435 3.93 19.67 44.91
N ARG A 436 2.93 19.69 45.81
CA ARG A 436 1.49 19.60 45.48
C ARG A 436 0.82 20.99 45.50
N PRO A 437 -0.28 21.20 44.74
CA PRO A 437 -0.94 22.51 44.66
C PRO A 437 -1.31 23.14 46.01
N VAL A 438 -1.82 22.37 46.99
CA VAL A 438 -2.20 22.92 48.30
C VAL A 438 -1.01 23.52 49.06
N SER A 439 0.18 22.94 48.94
CA SER A 439 1.40 23.46 49.55
C SER A 439 1.94 24.66 48.77
N ALA A 440 1.96 24.57 47.43
CA ALA A 440 2.44 25.63 46.56
C ALA A 440 1.56 26.89 46.64
N ILE A 441 0.25 26.78 46.40
CA ILE A 441 -0.72 27.90 46.41
C ILE A 441 -0.70 28.63 47.75
N ARG A 442 -0.74 27.91 48.88
CA ARG A 442 -0.68 28.52 50.22
C ARG A 442 0.66 29.22 50.50
N TYR A 443 1.76 28.71 49.94
CA TYR A 443 3.06 29.35 50.04
C TYR A 443 3.16 30.62 49.18
N MET A 444 2.80 30.54 47.89
CA MET A 444 2.75 31.71 46.98
C MET A 444 1.87 32.83 47.54
N ALA A 445 0.68 32.48 48.04
CA ALA A 445 -0.24 33.43 48.64
C ALA A 445 0.30 34.07 49.94
N GLY A 446 1.08 33.32 50.73
CA GLY A 446 1.74 33.83 51.93
C GLY A 446 2.85 34.83 51.64
N LEU A 447 3.46 34.76 50.45
CA LEU A 447 4.44 35.74 49.97
C LEU A 447 3.77 37.02 49.45
N GLY A 448 2.57 36.93 48.90
CA GLY A 448 1.79 38.05 48.38
C GLY A 448 1.50 37.91 46.89
N GLN A 449 1.41 39.04 46.17
CA GLN A 449 1.11 39.09 44.73
C GLN A 449 2.32 39.40 43.86
N SER A 450 2.38 38.87 42.64
CA SER A 450 3.50 39.08 41.71
C SER A 450 3.19 39.93 40.47
N SER A 451 1.95 40.42 40.29
CA SER A 451 1.53 41.13 39.08
C SER A 451 1.94 42.61 39.02
N ASP A 452 1.99 43.33 40.16
CA ASP A 452 2.26 44.78 40.17
C ASP A 452 3.22 45.19 41.30
N PRO A 453 4.49 45.55 40.97
CA PRO A 453 5.47 46.08 41.93
C PRO A 453 5.08 47.38 42.64
N GLY A 454 4.08 48.11 42.13
CA GLY A 454 3.56 49.33 42.72
C GLY A 454 2.41 49.14 43.71
N GLN A 455 1.84 47.94 43.79
CA GLN A 455 0.72 47.62 44.70
C GLN A 455 1.20 47.04 46.04
N SER A 456 0.29 47.04 47.02
CA SER A 456 0.54 46.41 48.32
C SER A 456 0.82 44.91 48.19
N SER A 457 1.58 44.38 49.15
CA SER A 457 1.90 42.95 49.24
C SER A 457 2.58 42.39 47.99
N TYR A 458 3.34 43.21 47.25
CA TYR A 458 4.12 42.71 46.12
C TYR A 458 5.29 41.82 46.58
N HIS A 459 5.42 40.66 45.94
CA HIS A 459 6.59 39.79 46.00
C HIS A 459 6.80 39.13 44.63
N PRO A 460 8.03 39.06 44.09
CA PRO A 460 8.27 38.49 42.75
C PRO A 460 7.92 37.00 42.64
N GLY A 461 8.06 36.25 43.73
CA GLY A 461 7.57 34.87 43.90
C GLY A 461 6.18 34.79 44.56
N GLY A 462 5.38 35.85 44.51
CA GLY A 462 3.96 35.82 44.91
C GLY A 462 3.07 35.18 43.84
N ILE A 463 1.81 34.95 44.17
CA ILE A 463 0.81 34.47 43.20
C ILE A 463 0.36 35.61 42.26
N PRO A 464 0.22 35.38 40.94
CA PRO A 464 -0.32 36.40 40.03
C PRO A 464 -1.78 36.75 40.39
N LEU A 465 -2.13 38.03 40.21
CA LEU A 465 -3.51 38.52 40.29
C LEU A 465 -4.24 38.30 38.95
N TYR A 466 -5.48 37.83 39.04
CA TYR A 466 -6.41 37.64 37.92
C TYR A 466 -7.77 38.21 38.32
N ASP A 467 -8.26 39.20 37.57
CA ASP A 467 -9.51 39.92 37.88
C ASP A 467 -10.70 38.96 38.00
N GLY A 468 -11.43 38.99 39.13
CA GLY A 468 -12.53 38.06 39.40
C GLY A 468 -12.12 36.66 39.92
N PHE A 469 -10.83 36.29 39.92
CA PHE A 469 -10.36 34.97 40.34
C PHE A 469 -9.31 35.00 41.47
N VAL A 470 -8.29 35.85 41.36
CA VAL A 470 -7.20 36.00 42.33
C VAL A 470 -6.96 37.49 42.59
N GLU A 471 -7.27 37.95 43.80
CA GLU A 471 -7.31 39.37 44.14
C GLU A 471 -6.66 39.66 45.50
N LEU A 472 -6.32 40.93 45.75
CA LEU A 472 -6.02 41.43 47.08
C LEU A 472 -7.31 41.73 47.85
N VAL A 473 -7.40 41.30 49.11
CA VAL A 473 -8.46 41.68 50.05
C VAL A 473 -8.42 43.20 50.28
N GLN A 474 -9.50 43.89 49.93
CA GLN A 474 -9.63 45.34 50.04
C GLN A 474 -10.26 45.78 51.37
N MET A 475 -10.06 47.04 51.74
CA MET A 475 -10.72 47.63 52.90
C MET A 475 -12.23 47.69 52.67
N GLY A 476 -13.00 46.95 53.49
CA GLY A 476 -14.45 46.81 53.34
C GLY A 476 -14.91 45.54 52.64
N ASP A 477 -14.00 44.70 52.14
CA ASP A 477 -14.33 43.33 51.72
C ASP A 477 -14.87 42.54 52.93
N PRO A 478 -15.82 41.59 52.75
CA PRO A 478 -16.26 40.69 53.82
C PRO A 478 -15.10 39.92 54.48
N LEU A 479 -14.07 39.60 53.68
CA LEU A 479 -12.86 38.89 54.15
C LEU A 479 -11.86 39.79 54.89
N ALA A 480 -12.01 41.12 54.88
CA ALA A 480 -11.07 42.05 55.50
C ALA A 480 -10.87 41.78 57.01
N GLY A 481 -11.87 41.21 57.66
CA GLY A 481 -11.90 40.99 59.12
C GLY A 481 -12.37 42.25 59.88
N PHE A 482 -12.67 42.08 61.17
CA PHE A 482 -13.32 43.14 61.96
C PHE A 482 -12.39 44.35 62.20
N PHE A 483 -11.08 44.13 62.19
CA PHE A 483 -10.03 45.12 62.37
C PHE A 483 -9.28 45.43 61.06
N ASN A 484 -9.74 44.94 59.91
CA ASN A 484 -9.02 44.94 58.62
C ASN A 484 -7.71 44.12 58.64
N GLU A 485 -7.64 43.11 59.49
CA GLU A 485 -6.47 42.23 59.72
C GLU A 485 -6.04 41.42 58.50
N ASN A 486 -6.92 41.23 57.52
CA ASN A 486 -6.62 40.52 56.27
C ASN A 486 -6.44 41.45 55.06
N VAL A 487 -6.57 42.77 55.20
CA VAL A 487 -6.42 43.68 54.06
C VAL A 487 -5.00 43.61 53.50
N GLY A 488 -4.91 43.40 52.18
CA GLY A 488 -3.65 43.13 51.48
C GLY A 488 -3.21 41.66 51.47
N LYS A 489 -3.94 40.73 52.09
CA LYS A 489 -3.77 39.29 51.81
C LYS A 489 -4.37 38.92 50.45
N ILE A 490 -4.00 37.76 49.93
CA ILE A 490 -4.63 37.18 48.73
C ILE A 490 -5.96 36.51 49.09
N LYS A 491 -6.99 36.77 48.28
CA LYS A 491 -8.25 36.02 48.23
C LYS A 491 -8.39 35.31 46.88
N LEU A 492 -9.02 34.13 46.90
CA LEU A 492 -9.30 33.32 45.71
C LEU A 492 -10.81 33.18 45.56
N LYS A 493 -11.34 33.27 44.34
CA LYS A 493 -12.69 32.82 44.01
C LYS A 493 -12.61 31.32 43.75
N ALA A 494 -13.01 30.51 44.72
CA ALA A 494 -12.75 29.07 44.71
C ALA A 494 -13.85 28.29 45.44
N TRP A 495 -13.86 26.96 45.27
CA TRP A 495 -14.65 26.06 46.11
C TRP A 495 -14.32 26.33 47.58
N ARG A 496 -15.35 26.59 48.40
CA ARG A 496 -15.15 27.13 49.75
C ARG A 496 -14.51 26.14 50.74
N GLY A 497 -14.39 24.88 50.36
CA GLY A 497 -13.78 23.85 51.19
C GLY A 497 -14.76 23.08 52.08
N PRO A 498 -14.35 21.93 52.61
CA PRO A 498 -15.23 21.02 53.34
C PRO A 498 -15.75 21.59 54.67
N ASN A 499 -15.17 22.68 55.18
CA ASN A 499 -15.65 23.38 56.38
C ASN A 499 -17.03 24.04 56.20
N TYR A 500 -17.52 24.16 54.97
CA TYR A 500 -18.86 24.66 54.63
C TYR A 500 -19.90 23.54 54.46
N ILE A 501 -19.48 22.28 54.55
CA ILE A 501 -20.33 21.09 54.42
C ILE A 501 -20.45 20.41 55.80
N PHE A 502 -21.66 20.37 56.35
CA PHE A 502 -21.96 19.64 57.59
C PHE A 502 -22.55 18.25 57.30
N ASP A 503 -23.30 18.11 56.21
CA ASP A 503 -23.81 16.84 55.69
C ASP A 503 -23.63 16.81 54.15
N PRO A 504 -22.64 16.05 53.63
CA PRO A 504 -22.36 16.01 52.19
C PRO A 504 -23.49 15.39 51.37
N GLY A 505 -24.46 14.69 51.99
CA GLY A 505 -25.61 14.15 51.28
C GLY A 505 -26.79 15.11 51.10
N THR A 506 -26.65 16.39 51.48
CA THR A 506 -27.69 17.44 51.38
C THR A 506 -27.16 18.86 51.22
N GLN A 507 -25.85 19.06 51.07
CA GLN A 507 -25.19 20.38 51.03
C GLN A 507 -24.02 20.40 50.04
N GLU A 508 -23.95 21.45 49.23
CA GLU A 508 -22.73 21.88 48.52
C GLU A 508 -21.92 22.89 49.36
N ALA A 509 -20.59 22.85 49.29
CA ALA A 509 -19.79 23.98 49.76
C ALA A 509 -19.98 25.17 48.82
N GLY A 510 -20.11 24.95 47.52
CA GLY A 510 -20.20 25.99 46.49
C GLY A 510 -18.95 26.88 46.41
N VAL A 511 -18.99 27.89 45.52
CA VAL A 511 -17.85 28.76 45.22
C VAL A 511 -18.06 30.18 45.75
N ASP A 512 -17.08 30.71 46.48
CA ASP A 512 -17.03 32.14 46.81
C ASP A 512 -15.60 32.64 47.03
N TRP A 513 -15.46 33.92 47.37
CA TRP A 513 -14.20 34.48 47.83
C TRP A 513 -13.79 33.88 49.18
N ILE A 514 -12.64 33.21 49.22
CA ILE A 514 -11.99 32.71 50.44
C ILE A 514 -10.58 33.29 50.58
N LEU A 515 -10.01 33.24 51.77
CA LEU A 515 -8.60 33.57 51.97
C LEU A 515 -7.73 32.48 51.35
N ALA A 516 -6.74 32.87 50.54
CA ALA A 516 -5.89 31.93 49.82
C ALA A 516 -5.06 31.02 50.76
N GLU A 517 -4.72 31.54 51.95
CA GLU A 517 -4.04 30.79 53.02
C GLU A 517 -4.91 29.63 53.58
N GLU A 518 -6.22 29.65 53.36
CA GLU A 518 -7.16 28.59 53.79
C GLU A 518 -7.53 27.62 52.65
N TRP A 519 -7.10 27.88 51.40
CA TRP A 519 -7.50 27.11 50.22
C TRP A 519 -7.27 25.61 50.38
N MET A 520 -8.21 24.81 49.87
CA MET A 520 -8.13 23.36 49.81
C MET A 520 -8.62 22.88 48.42
N PRO A 521 -8.01 21.83 47.86
CA PRO A 521 -8.49 21.18 46.64
C PRO A 521 -9.87 20.56 46.86
N TYR A 522 -10.61 20.33 45.76
CA TYR A 522 -11.94 19.70 45.78
C TYR A 522 -11.81 18.21 46.10
N GLN A 523 -11.76 17.93 47.39
CA GLN A 523 -11.47 16.63 47.98
C GLN A 523 -12.11 16.54 49.38
N ARG A 524 -12.21 15.31 49.90
CA ARG A 524 -12.67 15.07 51.28
C ARG A 524 -11.71 15.68 52.30
N PRO A 525 -12.18 16.17 53.46
CA PRO A 525 -11.31 16.71 54.52
C PRO A 525 -10.35 15.68 55.12
N THR A 526 -10.58 14.39 54.86
CA THR A 526 -9.75 13.26 55.29
C THR A 526 -8.79 12.75 54.21
N PHE A 527 -8.85 13.29 52.99
CA PHE A 527 -8.02 12.89 51.84
C PHE A 527 -7.71 14.11 50.97
N VAL A 528 -6.99 15.09 51.51
CA VAL A 528 -6.80 16.39 50.83
C VAL A 528 -5.90 16.30 49.60
N THR A 529 -4.91 15.41 49.60
CA THR A 529 -4.13 15.02 48.43
C THR A 529 -3.60 13.60 48.68
N PRO A 530 -3.35 12.79 47.62
CA PRO A 530 -2.69 11.51 47.78
C PRO A 530 -1.30 11.66 48.45
N PRO A 531 -0.85 10.66 49.25
CA PRO A 531 0.34 10.78 50.08
C PRO A 531 1.62 10.50 49.28
N PHE A 532 1.86 11.28 48.23
CA PHE A 532 3.04 11.21 47.35
C PHE A 532 3.16 12.47 46.48
N ALA A 533 4.36 12.69 45.92
CA ALA A 533 4.71 13.84 45.08
C ALA A 533 3.77 14.06 43.89
N GLY A 534 3.75 15.30 43.38
CA GLY A 534 2.98 15.74 42.22
C GLY A 534 3.52 15.15 40.92
N TYR A 535 4.63 15.70 40.43
CA TYR A 535 5.21 15.41 39.12
C TYR A 535 5.69 13.96 38.98
N ILE A 536 5.27 13.16 37.99
CA ILE A 536 4.16 13.36 37.03
C ILE A 536 2.86 12.74 37.55
N SER A 537 1.72 13.11 36.99
CA SER A 537 0.40 12.57 37.33
C SER A 537 0.30 11.09 36.98
N GLY A 538 0.24 10.24 38.01
CA GLY A 538 0.10 8.79 37.80
C GLY A 538 -1.21 8.42 37.12
N HIS A 539 -2.30 9.19 37.31
CA HIS A 539 -3.54 8.92 36.57
C HIS A 539 -3.35 9.16 35.08
N SER A 540 -2.66 10.25 34.72
CA SER A 540 -2.36 10.61 33.33
C SER A 540 -1.49 9.56 32.65
N THR A 541 -0.49 9.02 33.35
CA THR A 541 0.35 7.91 32.85
C THR A 541 -0.41 6.60 32.73
N TYR A 542 -1.12 6.16 33.78
CA TYR A 542 -1.89 4.91 33.75
C TYR A 542 -2.97 4.94 32.68
N SER A 543 -3.75 6.03 32.61
CA SER A 543 -4.87 6.12 31.68
C SER A 543 -4.41 6.17 30.24
N ARG A 544 -3.28 6.82 29.96
CA ARG A 544 -2.76 6.90 28.60
C ARG A 544 -2.11 5.59 28.18
N ALA A 545 -1.33 4.94 29.04
CA ALA A 545 -0.79 3.60 28.78
C ALA A 545 -1.90 2.57 28.52
N ALA A 546 -2.96 2.60 29.34
CA ALA A 546 -4.12 1.75 29.12
C ALA A 546 -4.90 2.13 27.84
N ALA A 547 -5.04 3.41 27.50
CA ALA A 547 -5.76 3.83 26.30
C ALA A 547 -5.05 3.44 25.00
N GLU A 548 -3.73 3.54 24.93
CA GLU A 548 -2.97 3.04 23.78
C GLU A 548 -2.99 1.51 23.74
N ALA A 549 -2.81 0.83 24.88
CA ALA A 549 -2.93 -0.63 24.96
C ALA A 549 -4.32 -1.12 24.50
N LEU A 550 -5.43 -0.52 24.95
CA LEU A 550 -6.79 -0.90 24.51
C LEU A 550 -7.03 -0.61 23.02
N THR A 551 -6.50 0.52 22.52
CA THR A 551 -6.54 0.86 21.09
C THR A 551 -5.90 -0.25 20.25
N LEU A 552 -4.73 -0.72 20.70
CA LEU A 552 -3.95 -1.73 20.00
C LEU A 552 -4.51 -3.15 20.22
N ILE A 553 -4.92 -3.54 21.43
CA ILE A 553 -5.58 -4.83 21.72
C ILE A 553 -6.81 -5.04 20.83
N THR A 554 -7.64 -4.01 20.68
CA THR A 554 -8.89 -4.07 19.88
C THR A 554 -8.71 -3.73 18.41
N GLY A 555 -7.51 -3.31 17.98
CA GLY A 555 -7.25 -2.83 16.62
C GLY A 555 -8.05 -1.57 16.23
N ASN A 556 -8.60 -0.84 17.20
CA ASN A 556 -9.49 0.29 16.96
C ASN A 556 -9.37 1.32 18.09
N ALA A 557 -9.18 2.59 17.73
CA ALA A 557 -9.10 3.67 18.73
C ALA A 557 -10.43 3.97 19.42
N TYR A 558 -11.55 3.61 18.79
CA TYR A 558 -12.90 3.89 19.28
C TYR A 558 -13.39 2.78 20.22
N PHE A 559 -14.19 3.16 21.21
CA PHE A 559 -14.98 2.20 21.98
C PHE A 559 -15.89 1.39 21.04
N PRO A 560 -16.18 0.10 21.32
CA PRO A 560 -17.09 -0.70 20.49
C PRO A 560 -18.46 -0.01 20.28
N GLY A 561 -18.91 0.11 19.03
CA GLY A 561 -20.11 0.90 18.68
C GLY A 561 -19.89 2.43 18.59
N GLY A 562 -18.65 2.89 18.79
CA GLY A 562 -18.21 4.27 18.60
C GLY A 562 -18.43 5.18 19.79
N MET A 563 -18.84 4.65 20.95
CA MET A 563 -19.08 5.46 22.15
C MET A 563 -19.04 4.63 23.44
N GLY A 564 -18.10 4.95 24.34
CA GLY A 564 -18.16 4.57 25.74
C GLY A 564 -19.03 5.55 26.52
N VAL A 565 -19.79 5.07 27.50
CA VAL A 565 -20.70 5.89 28.31
C VAL A 565 -20.63 5.56 29.80
N PHE A 566 -20.81 6.58 30.65
CA PHE A 566 -21.00 6.40 32.10
C PHE A 566 -22.09 7.33 32.63
N GLU A 567 -23.02 6.82 33.44
CA GLU A 567 -24.16 7.58 33.97
C GLU A 567 -23.89 8.12 35.37
N ALA A 568 -24.04 9.43 35.55
CA ALA A 568 -23.95 10.15 36.82
C ALA A 568 -25.31 10.82 37.15
N PRO A 569 -26.19 10.13 37.91
CA PRO A 569 -27.53 10.63 38.21
C PRO A 569 -27.53 11.87 39.11
N ALA A 570 -28.51 12.75 38.90
CA ALA A 570 -28.72 13.95 39.70
C ALA A 570 -28.92 13.63 41.19
N ASP A 571 -28.35 14.45 42.08
CA ASP A 571 -28.48 14.38 43.55
C ASP A 571 -28.08 13.02 44.19
N GLU A 572 -27.39 12.14 43.43
CA GLU A 572 -27.05 10.78 43.84
C GLU A 572 -25.59 10.37 43.59
N PHE A 573 -24.87 11.01 42.65
CA PHE A 573 -23.52 10.58 42.25
C PHE A 573 -22.38 11.18 43.11
N LEU A 574 -22.40 12.48 43.43
CA LEU A 574 -21.31 13.11 44.19
C LEU A 574 -21.30 12.63 45.64
N VAL A 575 -20.09 12.46 46.18
CA VAL A 575 -19.85 11.95 47.55
C VAL A 575 -19.04 12.94 48.39
N PHE A 576 -18.37 13.91 47.78
CA PHE A 576 -17.68 14.98 48.51
C PHE A 576 -18.68 16.04 49.00
N GLU A 577 -19.71 16.29 48.20
CA GLU A 577 -20.82 17.22 48.46
C GLU A 577 -22.07 16.81 47.66
N ASP A 578 -23.19 17.53 47.81
CA ASP A 578 -24.46 17.18 47.17
C ASP A 578 -24.49 17.53 45.66
N GLY A 579 -25.04 16.61 44.85
CA GLY A 579 -25.20 16.76 43.40
C GLY A 579 -24.81 15.51 42.58
N PRO A 580 -24.58 15.65 41.25
CA PRO A 580 -24.69 16.87 40.44
C PRO A 580 -26.13 17.42 40.41
N SER A 581 -26.31 18.70 40.07
CA SER A 581 -27.65 19.32 40.06
C SER A 581 -28.54 18.94 38.87
N GLN A 582 -28.02 18.10 37.98
CA GLN A 582 -28.71 17.52 36.84
C GLN A 582 -28.05 16.19 36.47
N HIS A 583 -28.78 15.33 35.75
CA HIS A 583 -28.23 14.08 35.22
C HIS A 583 -27.13 14.38 34.20
N ILE A 584 -26.00 13.71 34.33
CA ILE A 584 -24.87 13.77 33.39
C ILE A 584 -24.59 12.35 32.90
N THR A 585 -24.37 12.21 31.60
CA THR A 585 -23.77 11.02 31.01
C THR A 585 -22.38 11.44 30.54
N LEU A 586 -21.31 10.87 31.07
CA LEU A 586 -19.98 11.04 30.48
C LEU A 586 -19.94 10.20 29.19
N GLN A 587 -19.32 10.74 28.14
CA GLN A 587 -19.25 10.12 26.82
C GLN A 587 -17.84 10.24 26.26
N TRP A 588 -17.37 9.18 25.61
CA TRP A 588 -16.04 9.10 24.99
C TRP A 588 -16.15 8.40 23.64
N ALA A 589 -15.63 8.98 22.56
CA ALA A 589 -15.56 8.28 21.27
C ALA A 589 -14.43 7.25 21.31
N THR A 590 -13.26 7.67 21.79
CA THR A 590 -12.02 6.90 21.84
C THR A 590 -11.52 6.66 23.26
N TYR A 591 -10.70 5.63 23.45
CA TYR A 591 -10.00 5.40 24.72
C TYR A 591 -9.10 6.59 25.09
N ARG A 592 -8.57 7.29 24.08
CA ARG A 592 -7.77 8.50 24.24
C ARG A 592 -8.57 9.65 24.88
N ASP A 593 -9.84 9.84 24.50
CA ASP A 593 -10.72 10.86 25.12
C ASP A 593 -10.99 10.56 26.60
N ALA A 594 -11.19 9.28 26.92
CA ALA A 594 -11.34 8.84 28.32
C ALA A 594 -10.07 9.12 29.13
N SER A 595 -8.88 8.85 28.56
CA SER A 595 -7.60 9.23 29.18
C SER A 595 -7.46 10.75 29.36
N ASP A 596 -7.85 11.55 28.37
CA ASP A 596 -7.72 13.01 28.44
C ASP A 596 -8.62 13.62 29.52
N GLN A 597 -9.86 13.13 29.60
CA GLN A 597 -10.78 13.51 30.67
C GLN A 597 -10.29 13.01 32.05
N CYS A 598 -9.68 11.81 32.13
CA CYS A 598 -9.03 11.32 33.34
C CYS A 598 -7.93 12.26 33.83
N SER A 599 -7.10 12.74 32.91
CA SER A 599 -6.09 13.76 33.15
C SER A 599 -6.66 15.09 33.66
N LEU A 600 -7.58 15.71 32.90
CA LEU A 600 -8.20 17.01 33.25
C LEU A 600 -8.88 16.99 34.62
N SER A 601 -9.49 15.86 34.98
CA SER A 601 -10.15 15.67 36.27
C SER A 601 -9.22 15.88 37.47
N ARG A 602 -7.91 15.67 37.32
CA ARG A 602 -6.92 15.86 38.40
C ARG A 602 -6.62 17.33 38.68
N ILE A 603 -6.80 18.18 37.67
CA ILE A 603 -6.66 19.64 37.74
C ILE A 603 -7.92 20.22 38.41
N TRP A 604 -9.13 19.84 37.97
CA TRP A 604 -10.38 20.23 38.66
C TRP A 604 -10.47 19.68 40.09
N GLY A 605 -10.02 18.44 40.32
CA GLY A 605 -9.88 17.86 41.66
C GLY A 605 -8.84 18.59 42.54
N GLY A 606 -8.07 19.54 41.99
CA GLY A 606 -7.16 20.43 42.71
C GLY A 606 -5.82 19.81 43.11
N ILE A 607 -5.52 18.58 42.69
CA ILE A 607 -4.40 17.78 43.23
C ILE A 607 -3.18 17.72 42.31
N HIS A 608 -3.32 18.06 41.03
CA HIS A 608 -2.22 18.15 40.05
C HIS A 608 -2.33 19.46 39.23
N PRO A 609 -1.22 20.20 39.03
CA PRO A 609 -1.12 21.25 38.01
C PRO A 609 -0.91 20.67 36.60
N PRO A 610 -1.08 21.49 35.53
CA PRO A 610 -0.84 21.07 34.15
C PRO A 610 0.54 20.44 33.88
N CYS A 611 1.61 20.91 34.54
CA CYS A 611 2.97 20.37 34.41
C CYS A 611 3.10 18.91 34.89
N ASP A 612 2.18 18.43 35.72
CA ASP A 612 2.13 17.01 36.08
C ASP A 612 1.38 16.17 35.02
N ASP A 613 0.52 16.77 34.19
CA ASP A 613 -0.40 16.08 33.28
C ASP A 613 0.28 15.64 31.97
N ILE A 614 0.69 16.60 31.12
CA ILE A 614 1.13 16.31 29.75
C ILE A 614 2.31 15.33 29.66
N PRO A 615 3.38 15.44 30.46
CA PRO A 615 4.46 14.45 30.43
C PRO A 615 3.94 13.07 30.86
N GLY A 616 2.94 13.02 31.74
CA GLY A 616 2.22 11.80 32.08
C GLY A 616 1.52 11.17 30.89
N ARG A 617 0.81 11.95 30.06
CA ARG A 617 0.20 11.46 28.82
C ARG A 617 1.29 10.96 27.85
N LEU A 618 2.32 11.78 27.55
CA LEU A 618 3.36 11.42 26.59
C LEU A 618 4.07 10.10 26.96
N ILE A 619 4.55 9.99 28.20
CA ILE A 619 5.21 8.77 28.71
C ILE A 619 4.26 7.57 28.72
N GLY A 620 2.99 7.78 29.10
CA GLY A 620 1.99 6.73 29.04
C GLY A 620 1.78 6.20 27.62
N ALA A 621 1.90 7.04 26.59
CA ALA A 621 1.66 6.63 25.21
C ALA A 621 2.79 5.72 24.67
N GLU A 622 4.04 6.04 25.03
CA GLU A 622 5.21 5.18 24.78
C GLU A 622 5.03 3.83 25.50
N VAL A 623 4.89 3.85 26.83
CA VAL A 623 4.74 2.65 27.67
C VAL A 623 3.58 1.74 27.25
N GLY A 624 2.43 2.30 26.88
CA GLY A 624 1.28 1.52 26.42
C GLY A 624 1.50 0.83 25.07
N THR A 625 2.31 1.44 24.20
CA THR A 625 2.71 0.87 22.91
C THR A 625 3.77 -0.21 23.12
N ASP A 626 4.83 0.08 23.88
CA ASP A 626 5.93 -0.86 24.15
C ASP A 626 5.45 -2.14 24.83
N ALA A 627 4.51 -2.02 25.78
CA ALA A 627 3.87 -3.17 26.40
C ALA A 627 3.06 -4.02 25.41
N PHE A 628 2.43 -3.40 24.40
CA PHE A 628 1.71 -4.13 23.35
C PHE A 628 2.65 -4.81 22.34
N GLU A 629 3.74 -4.14 21.94
CA GLU A 629 4.78 -4.72 21.10
C GLU A 629 5.43 -5.94 21.77
N LEU A 630 5.82 -5.82 23.05
CA LEU A 630 6.39 -6.96 23.77
C LEU A 630 5.35 -8.07 24.00
N ALA A 631 4.10 -7.74 24.32
CA ALA A 631 3.07 -8.75 24.57
C ALA A 631 2.76 -9.57 23.30
N ARG A 632 2.59 -8.93 22.13
CA ARG A 632 2.30 -9.66 20.89
C ARG A 632 3.40 -10.64 20.48
N ALA A 633 4.66 -10.31 20.78
CA ALA A 633 5.83 -11.17 20.50
C ALA A 633 5.89 -12.44 21.35
N TYR A 634 5.05 -12.57 22.39
CA TYR A 634 4.80 -13.85 23.07
C TYR A 634 3.58 -14.59 22.51
N PHE A 635 2.66 -13.90 21.85
CA PHE A 635 1.37 -14.45 21.41
C PHE A 635 1.43 -15.17 20.06
N TYR A 636 2.37 -14.76 19.22
CA TYR A 636 2.55 -15.19 17.83
C TYR A 636 4.05 -15.38 17.54
N ARG A 637 4.38 -16.10 16.47
CA ARG A 637 5.77 -16.32 16.06
C ARG A 637 6.14 -15.50 14.84
N ASP A 638 7.45 -15.38 14.66
CA ASP A 638 8.18 -14.79 13.55
C ASP A 638 9.36 -15.77 13.35
N ASP A 639 9.07 -16.92 12.73
CA ASP A 639 10.01 -18.06 12.68
C ASP A 639 11.23 -17.77 11.76
N ASP A 640 11.14 -16.79 10.85
CA ASP A 640 12.24 -16.39 9.94
C ASP A 640 12.91 -15.02 10.23
N ASN A 641 12.30 -14.19 11.08
CA ASN A 641 12.81 -12.91 11.60
C ASN A 641 12.79 -11.76 10.59
N ASP A 642 11.74 -11.68 9.75
CA ASP A 642 11.52 -10.57 8.83
C ASP A 642 10.75 -9.37 9.46
N GLY A 643 10.04 -9.61 10.58
CA GLY A 643 9.30 -8.62 11.35
C GLY A 643 7.77 -8.67 11.19
N TYR A 644 7.24 -9.60 10.40
CA TYR A 644 5.84 -9.99 10.42
C TYR A 644 5.62 -11.20 11.35
N PHE A 645 4.37 -11.50 11.66
CA PHE A 645 4.02 -12.61 12.55
C PHE A 645 3.11 -13.60 11.84
N SER A 646 3.17 -14.87 12.25
CA SER A 646 2.39 -16.04 11.84
C SER A 646 0.86 -15.88 11.60
N TYR A 647 0.24 -14.78 12.03
CA TYR A 647 -1.19 -14.47 11.80
C TYR A 647 -1.44 -13.47 10.65
N GLU A 648 -0.39 -12.78 10.19
CA GLU A 648 -0.39 -11.86 9.06
C GLU A 648 0.59 -12.28 7.94
N ASP A 649 1.59 -13.10 8.27
CA ASP A 649 2.42 -13.82 7.32
C ASP A 649 1.72 -15.10 6.82
N CYS A 650 1.83 -15.37 5.51
CA CYS A 650 1.26 -16.53 4.83
C CYS A 650 2.26 -17.69 4.61
N ASP A 651 3.57 -17.50 4.83
CA ASP A 651 4.63 -18.53 4.86
C ASP A 651 5.81 -18.10 5.78
N ASP A 652 5.54 -17.90 7.10
CA ASP A 652 6.39 -17.47 8.25
C ASP A 652 7.77 -18.16 8.42
N GLY A 653 8.18 -19.02 7.48
CA GLY A 653 9.50 -19.64 7.37
C GLY A 653 10.30 -19.25 6.10
N ASP A 654 9.84 -18.24 5.35
CA ASP A 654 10.44 -17.77 4.08
C ASP A 654 10.35 -16.22 3.99
N PRO A 655 11.40 -15.47 4.37
CA PRO A 655 11.39 -14.01 4.62
C PRO A 655 11.37 -13.16 3.34
N GLY A 656 10.84 -13.72 2.26
CA GLY A 656 10.44 -13.04 1.03
C GLY A 656 8.94 -13.18 0.75
N ILE A 657 8.17 -13.70 1.70
CA ILE A 657 6.72 -13.86 1.66
C ILE A 657 6.19 -13.22 2.93
N HIS A 658 5.55 -12.08 2.79
CA HIS A 658 5.06 -11.30 3.92
C HIS A 658 4.15 -10.17 3.40
N PRO A 659 3.28 -9.59 4.24
CA PRO A 659 2.48 -8.42 3.88
C PRO A 659 3.29 -7.34 3.15
N GLY A 660 2.92 -7.08 1.89
CA GLY A 660 3.56 -6.04 1.06
C GLY A 660 4.96 -6.34 0.54
N ALA A 661 5.35 -7.61 0.39
CA ALA A 661 6.50 -8.01 -0.42
C ALA A 661 6.35 -7.62 -1.92
N GLU A 662 7.38 -7.89 -2.73
CA GLU A 662 7.28 -7.77 -4.19
C GLU A 662 6.96 -9.15 -4.79
N GLU A 663 5.79 -9.28 -5.43
CA GLU A 663 5.37 -10.48 -6.16
C GLU A 663 6.46 -10.97 -7.14
N ILE A 664 6.73 -12.28 -7.10
CA ILE A 664 7.66 -12.95 -8.01
C ILE A 664 6.97 -14.13 -8.67
N CYS A 665 7.27 -14.37 -9.95
CA CYS A 665 6.62 -15.41 -10.76
C CYS A 665 7.05 -16.83 -10.34
N ASP A 666 6.59 -17.30 -9.19
CA ASP A 666 6.89 -18.61 -8.61
C ASP A 666 5.64 -19.43 -8.23
N GLY A 667 4.44 -18.86 -8.36
CA GLY A 667 3.17 -19.49 -8.05
C GLY A 667 2.79 -19.49 -6.56
N LYS A 668 3.45 -18.67 -5.74
CA LYS A 668 3.01 -18.29 -4.40
C LYS A 668 2.31 -16.92 -4.41
N ASP A 669 1.66 -16.61 -3.29
CA ASP A 669 1.25 -15.26 -2.90
C ASP A 669 2.40 -14.75 -2.02
N ASN A 670 3.20 -13.80 -2.52
CA ASN A 670 4.36 -13.28 -1.81
C ASN A 670 3.98 -12.08 -0.93
N ASP A 671 3.07 -11.22 -1.39
CA ASP A 671 2.68 -10.03 -0.62
C ASP A 671 1.52 -10.27 0.38
N CYS A 672 1.08 -11.52 0.51
CA CYS A 672 0.02 -12.05 1.36
C CYS A 672 -1.35 -11.34 1.18
N ASN A 673 -1.73 -11.07 -0.08
CA ASN A 673 -2.96 -10.34 -0.41
C ASN A 673 -4.16 -11.21 -0.87
N ASP A 674 -4.04 -12.55 -0.75
CA ASP A 674 -4.94 -13.60 -1.29
C ASP A 674 -4.92 -13.74 -2.84
N LEU A 675 -3.94 -13.15 -3.53
CA LEU A 675 -3.74 -13.28 -4.98
C LEU A 675 -2.32 -13.82 -5.27
N VAL A 676 -2.19 -14.64 -6.32
CA VAL A 676 -0.94 -15.32 -6.69
C VAL A 676 -0.42 -14.76 -8.01
N ASP A 677 0.88 -14.47 -8.08
CA ASP A 677 1.59 -13.88 -9.22
C ASP A 677 0.95 -12.54 -9.71
N ASP A 678 0.47 -11.72 -8.77
CA ASP A 678 -0.29 -10.49 -8.99
C ASP A 678 0.63 -9.29 -9.34
N GLY A 679 0.09 -8.23 -9.96
CA GLY A 679 0.86 -7.07 -10.42
C GLY A 679 1.88 -7.31 -11.55
N LEU A 680 2.19 -8.57 -11.88
CA LEU A 680 3.24 -8.99 -12.80
C LEU A 680 2.85 -8.87 -14.30
N PRO A 681 3.84 -8.73 -15.20
CA PRO A 681 3.60 -8.73 -16.64
C PRO A 681 3.24 -10.13 -17.14
N PHE A 682 2.05 -10.28 -17.71
CA PHE A 682 1.62 -11.52 -18.36
C PHE A 682 2.11 -11.65 -19.81
N PHE A 683 2.59 -12.84 -20.15
CA PHE A 683 2.99 -13.26 -21.48
C PHE A 683 2.14 -14.45 -21.93
N THR A 684 1.64 -14.39 -23.17
CA THR A 684 0.95 -15.50 -23.83
C THR A 684 1.95 -16.25 -24.71
N TYR A 685 2.10 -17.55 -24.49
CA TYR A 685 2.86 -18.44 -25.38
C TYR A 685 1.95 -19.49 -26.01
N TYR A 686 2.27 -19.90 -27.23
CA TYR A 686 1.50 -20.86 -28.03
C TYR A 686 2.25 -22.18 -28.08
N ARG A 687 1.52 -23.28 -28.00
CA ARG A 687 2.13 -24.61 -28.03
C ARG A 687 2.80 -24.85 -29.39
N ASP A 688 4.02 -25.37 -29.33
CA ASP A 688 4.86 -25.77 -30.46
C ASP A 688 5.17 -27.27 -30.27
N PHE A 689 4.51 -28.13 -31.05
CA PHE A 689 4.52 -29.58 -30.87
C PHE A 689 5.51 -30.32 -31.79
N ASP A 690 5.91 -29.73 -32.93
CA ASP A 690 6.94 -30.30 -33.81
C ASP A 690 8.33 -29.62 -33.70
N ALA A 691 8.41 -28.49 -32.99
CA ALA A 691 9.61 -27.72 -32.66
C ALA A 691 10.21 -26.89 -33.82
N ASP A 692 9.38 -26.32 -34.70
CA ASP A 692 9.83 -25.45 -35.79
C ASP A 692 10.03 -23.96 -35.40
N GLY A 693 9.40 -23.50 -34.32
CA GLY A 693 9.47 -22.12 -33.82
C GLY A 693 8.18 -21.29 -33.94
N TYR A 694 7.16 -21.81 -34.61
CA TYR A 694 5.78 -21.32 -34.61
C TYR A 694 4.91 -22.21 -33.71
N GLY A 695 3.70 -21.76 -33.40
CA GLY A 695 2.83 -22.50 -32.48
C GLY A 695 1.36 -22.16 -32.63
N ASN A 696 0.51 -23.02 -32.08
CA ASN A 696 -0.92 -23.02 -32.34
C ASN A 696 -1.68 -21.92 -31.57
N ALA A 697 -2.24 -20.92 -32.28
CA ALA A 697 -3.09 -19.87 -31.68
C ALA A 697 -4.20 -20.38 -30.76
N ALA A 698 -4.78 -21.56 -31.04
CA ALA A 698 -5.88 -22.14 -30.27
C ALA A 698 -5.43 -22.86 -28.99
N ILE A 699 -4.13 -23.11 -28.82
CA ILE A 699 -3.55 -23.80 -27.66
C ILE A 699 -2.46 -22.89 -27.05
N HIS A 700 -2.90 -21.92 -26.26
CA HIS A 700 -2.01 -20.98 -25.55
C HIS A 700 -1.89 -21.29 -24.06
N LEU A 701 -0.83 -20.76 -23.47
CA LEU A 701 -0.53 -20.72 -22.04
C LEU A 701 -0.19 -19.28 -21.67
N ASP A 702 -1.01 -18.68 -20.81
CA ASP A 702 -0.72 -17.39 -20.19
C ASP A 702 0.10 -17.60 -18.92
N THR A 703 1.19 -16.84 -18.76
CA THR A 703 2.11 -16.96 -17.62
C THR A 703 2.87 -15.65 -17.39
N CYS A 704 3.27 -15.37 -16.14
CA CYS A 704 4.18 -14.27 -15.80
C CYS A 704 5.66 -14.54 -16.21
N LEU A 705 6.00 -15.75 -16.66
CA LEU A 705 7.36 -16.09 -17.07
C LEU A 705 7.76 -15.35 -18.34
N ALA A 706 8.83 -14.54 -18.28
CA ALA A 706 9.34 -13.79 -19.43
C ALA A 706 10.06 -14.64 -20.51
N THR A 707 10.13 -15.96 -20.32
CA THR A 707 10.67 -16.91 -21.32
C THR A 707 9.68 -18.06 -21.56
N PRO A 708 9.48 -18.49 -22.82
CA PRO A 708 8.54 -19.55 -23.15
C PRO A 708 8.88 -20.87 -22.42
N PRO A 709 7.90 -21.52 -21.77
CA PRO A 709 8.03 -22.88 -21.27
C PRO A 709 8.36 -23.88 -22.39
N VAL A 710 8.97 -25.02 -22.04
CA VAL A 710 9.37 -26.04 -23.02
C VAL A 710 8.14 -26.59 -23.77
N GLY A 711 8.18 -26.57 -25.10
CA GLY A 711 7.06 -26.95 -25.98
C GLY A 711 6.06 -25.82 -26.23
N TYR A 712 6.46 -24.58 -25.97
CA TYR A 712 5.73 -23.36 -26.33
C TYR A 712 6.69 -22.33 -26.94
N VAL A 713 6.14 -21.40 -27.73
CA VAL A 713 6.85 -20.29 -28.38
C VAL A 713 6.02 -19.00 -28.34
N ALA A 714 6.63 -17.87 -28.67
CA ALA A 714 5.94 -16.57 -28.64
C ALA A 714 5.12 -16.24 -29.89
N ASN A 715 5.31 -16.98 -31.00
CA ASN A 715 4.52 -16.79 -32.21
C ASN A 715 3.37 -17.80 -32.29
N GLY A 716 2.15 -17.30 -32.52
CA GLY A 716 0.92 -18.10 -32.59
C GLY A 716 0.41 -18.35 -34.01
N GLU A 717 1.22 -18.07 -35.03
CA GLU A 717 0.81 -18.01 -36.44
C GLU A 717 0.88 -19.37 -37.17
N ASP A 718 0.99 -20.49 -36.46
CA ASP A 718 1.00 -21.83 -37.05
C ASP A 718 -0.41 -22.33 -37.41
N CYS A 719 -0.57 -22.87 -38.62
CA CYS A 719 -1.80 -23.45 -39.13
C CYS A 719 -1.87 -24.99 -39.10
N ASP A 720 -0.74 -25.71 -38.95
CA ASP A 720 -0.69 -27.15 -38.62
C ASP A 720 0.52 -27.50 -37.73
N ASP A 721 0.37 -27.25 -36.41
CA ASP A 721 1.21 -27.62 -35.25
C ASP A 721 1.46 -29.16 -35.10
N THR A 722 1.47 -29.90 -36.21
CA THR A 722 1.92 -31.29 -36.29
C THR A 722 2.88 -31.57 -37.47
N ASP A 723 3.15 -30.60 -38.34
CA ASP A 723 4.08 -30.71 -39.46
C ASP A 723 4.82 -29.38 -39.76
N GLY A 724 6.02 -29.21 -39.18
CA GLY A 724 6.89 -28.04 -39.36
C GLY A 724 7.44 -27.77 -40.78
N GLY A 725 6.78 -28.31 -41.82
CA GLY A 725 6.79 -27.81 -43.19
C GLY A 725 5.59 -26.90 -43.54
N ILE A 726 4.72 -26.59 -42.57
CA ILE A 726 3.51 -25.77 -42.70
C ILE A 726 3.55 -24.66 -41.64
N ASN A 727 4.14 -23.52 -41.97
CA ASN A 727 4.29 -22.37 -41.08
C ASN A 727 4.58 -21.07 -41.87
N PRO A 728 4.41 -19.87 -41.30
CA PRO A 728 4.67 -18.58 -41.95
C PRO A 728 6.07 -18.30 -42.54
N ALA A 729 7.03 -19.21 -42.40
CA ALA A 729 8.35 -19.13 -43.04
C ALA A 729 8.63 -20.30 -44.01
N ALA A 730 7.67 -21.20 -44.23
CA ALA A 730 7.73 -22.20 -45.27
C ALA A 730 7.71 -21.56 -46.67
N GLU A 731 8.20 -22.30 -47.67
CA GLU A 731 8.01 -21.95 -49.08
C GLU A 731 6.79 -22.73 -49.60
N GLU A 732 5.83 -22.03 -50.22
CA GLU A 732 4.70 -22.65 -50.92
C GLU A 732 5.15 -23.74 -51.90
N ILE A 733 4.45 -24.88 -51.89
CA ILE A 733 4.69 -26.01 -52.79
C ILE A 733 3.37 -26.49 -53.40
N CYS A 734 3.42 -26.93 -54.66
CA CYS A 734 2.23 -27.30 -55.45
C CYS A 734 1.63 -28.65 -55.02
N ASP A 735 0.97 -28.70 -53.88
CA ASP A 735 0.34 -29.90 -53.31
C ASP A 735 -1.11 -29.72 -52.82
N GLY A 736 -1.65 -28.49 -52.85
CA GLY A 736 -3.01 -28.16 -52.44
C GLY A 736 -3.18 -27.84 -50.95
N ILE A 737 -2.08 -27.54 -50.24
CA ILE A 737 -2.05 -27.03 -48.87
C ILE A 737 -1.68 -25.52 -48.89
N ASP A 738 -1.98 -24.83 -47.79
CA ASP A 738 -1.50 -23.48 -47.46
C ASP A 738 -0.27 -23.69 -46.57
N ASN A 739 0.92 -23.78 -47.17
CA ASN A 739 2.15 -24.12 -46.47
C ASN A 739 2.72 -22.91 -45.72
N ASP A 740 2.61 -21.71 -46.28
CA ASP A 740 3.09 -20.48 -45.64
C ASP A 740 2.05 -19.82 -44.70
N CYS A 741 0.93 -20.51 -44.44
CA CYS A 741 -0.17 -20.09 -43.56
C CYS A 741 -0.74 -18.68 -43.86
N ASN A 742 -0.58 -18.15 -45.08
CA ASN A 742 -1.00 -16.79 -45.42
C ASN A 742 -2.50 -16.67 -45.76
N GLY A 743 -3.20 -17.81 -45.93
CA GLY A 743 -4.60 -17.89 -46.36
C GLY A 743 -4.77 -18.13 -47.87
N GLY A 744 -3.67 -18.30 -48.61
CA GLY A 744 -3.59 -18.77 -49.99
C GLY A 744 -3.31 -20.27 -50.05
N VAL A 745 -3.72 -20.94 -51.12
CA VAL A 745 -3.36 -22.34 -51.38
C VAL A 745 -2.64 -22.39 -52.71
N ASP A 746 -1.46 -23.01 -52.74
CA ASP A 746 -0.54 -23.05 -53.89
C ASP A 746 -0.21 -21.64 -54.44
N ASP A 747 -0.12 -20.63 -53.57
CA ASP A 747 0.02 -19.23 -53.95
C ASP A 747 1.51 -18.80 -54.07
N GLY A 748 1.78 -17.62 -54.63
CA GLY A 748 3.13 -17.19 -55.03
C GLY A 748 3.80 -18.03 -56.15
N LEU A 749 3.27 -19.21 -56.47
CA LEU A 749 3.81 -20.18 -57.42
C LEU A 749 3.59 -19.79 -58.89
N ALA A 750 4.44 -20.33 -59.77
CA ALA A 750 4.32 -20.14 -61.20
C ALA A 750 3.14 -20.96 -61.76
N ILE A 751 2.06 -20.28 -62.17
CA ILE A 751 0.94 -20.91 -62.86
C ILE A 751 1.28 -21.18 -64.33
N TYR A 752 1.12 -22.43 -64.75
CA TYR A 752 1.24 -22.90 -66.11
C TYR A 752 -0.16 -23.18 -66.68
N THR A 753 -0.48 -22.53 -67.79
CA THR A 753 -1.68 -22.84 -68.59
C THR A 753 -1.36 -23.91 -69.61
N TYR A 754 -2.09 -25.01 -69.59
CA TYR A 754 -2.05 -26.06 -70.61
C TYR A 754 -3.37 -26.13 -71.38
N TYR A 755 -3.31 -26.59 -72.63
CA TYR A 755 -4.43 -26.69 -73.56
C TYR A 755 -4.78 -28.14 -73.77
N ARG A 756 -6.07 -28.47 -73.82
CA ARG A 756 -6.52 -29.85 -74.02
C ARG A 756 -6.12 -30.34 -75.42
N ASP A 757 -5.53 -31.53 -75.47
CA ASP A 757 -5.13 -32.26 -76.68
C ASP A 757 -5.98 -33.53 -76.74
N ALA A 758 -6.94 -33.59 -77.65
CA ALA A 758 -7.97 -34.63 -77.68
C ALA A 758 -7.70 -35.79 -78.64
N ASP A 759 -6.84 -35.60 -79.66
CA ASP A 759 -6.45 -36.65 -80.61
C ASP A 759 -5.01 -37.16 -80.44
N GLY A 760 -4.16 -36.42 -79.72
CA GLY A 760 -2.84 -36.82 -79.26
C GLY A 760 -1.68 -36.40 -80.17
N ASP A 761 -1.84 -35.37 -81.00
CA ASP A 761 -0.81 -34.94 -81.97
C ASP A 761 0.30 -34.04 -81.39
N GLY A 762 0.04 -33.40 -80.23
CA GLY A 762 0.97 -32.50 -79.53
C GLY A 762 0.61 -31.00 -79.57
N PHE A 763 -0.42 -30.62 -80.33
CA PHE A 763 -1.10 -29.34 -80.27
C PHE A 763 -2.40 -29.47 -79.48
N GLY A 764 -3.00 -28.35 -79.09
CA GLY A 764 -4.18 -28.36 -78.24
C GLY A 764 -5.05 -27.12 -78.41
N ASN A 765 -6.27 -27.23 -77.94
CA ASN A 765 -7.33 -26.27 -78.19
C ASN A 765 -7.23 -25.00 -77.33
N ALA A 766 -6.98 -23.85 -77.97
CA ALA A 766 -6.94 -22.53 -77.31
C ALA A 766 -8.15 -22.22 -76.40
N ALA A 767 -9.33 -22.79 -76.67
CA ALA A 767 -10.55 -22.55 -75.90
C ALA A 767 -10.77 -23.52 -74.72
N ALA A 768 -9.91 -24.53 -74.54
CA ALA A 768 -10.02 -25.56 -73.51
C ALA A 768 -8.76 -25.62 -72.63
N THR A 769 -8.60 -24.61 -71.76
CA THR A 769 -7.44 -24.46 -70.88
C THR A 769 -7.58 -25.17 -69.54
N LEU A 770 -6.43 -25.47 -68.92
CA LEU A 770 -6.26 -25.88 -67.54
C LEU A 770 -5.06 -25.14 -66.94
N ASP A 771 -5.31 -24.31 -65.92
CA ASP A 771 -4.27 -23.64 -65.14
C ASP A 771 -3.84 -24.54 -63.97
N THR A 772 -2.53 -24.68 -63.75
CA THR A 772 -1.95 -25.46 -62.63
C THR A 772 -0.56 -24.95 -62.26
N CYS A 773 -0.15 -25.08 -61.00
CA CYS A 773 1.22 -24.83 -60.55
C CYS A 773 2.23 -25.93 -60.96
N LEU A 774 1.75 -27.05 -61.54
CA LEU A 774 2.62 -28.12 -62.02
C LEU A 774 3.34 -27.74 -63.32
N ALA A 775 4.68 -27.73 -63.29
CA ALA A 775 5.53 -27.40 -64.44
C ALA A 775 5.55 -28.45 -65.59
N THR A 776 4.73 -29.50 -65.50
CA THR A 776 4.57 -30.53 -66.54
C THR A 776 3.09 -30.72 -66.88
N PRO A 777 2.71 -30.78 -68.16
CA PRO A 777 1.32 -30.90 -68.56
C PRO A 777 0.65 -32.17 -67.99
N PRO A 778 -0.55 -32.04 -67.38
CA PRO A 778 -1.38 -33.18 -67.04
C PRO A 778 -1.75 -34.03 -68.26
N MET A 779 -2.02 -35.32 -68.05
CA MET A 779 -2.35 -36.26 -69.13
C MET A 779 -3.60 -35.82 -69.92
N GLY A 780 -3.46 -35.66 -71.24
CA GLY A 780 -4.51 -35.13 -72.13
C GLY A 780 -4.49 -33.60 -72.32
N PHE A 781 -3.40 -32.95 -71.90
CA PHE A 781 -3.13 -31.54 -72.15
C PHE A 781 -1.69 -31.35 -72.64
N VAL A 782 -1.42 -30.25 -73.34
CA VAL A 782 -0.11 -29.85 -73.89
C VAL A 782 0.14 -28.35 -73.69
N ALA A 783 1.37 -27.91 -73.90
CA ALA A 783 1.76 -26.51 -73.72
C ALA A 783 1.46 -25.60 -74.92
N ASN A 784 1.19 -26.18 -76.11
CA ASN A 784 0.84 -25.39 -77.30
C ASN A 784 -0.69 -25.36 -77.49
N GLY A 785 -1.24 -24.16 -77.66
CA GLY A 785 -2.67 -23.91 -77.83
C GLY A 785 -3.10 -23.59 -79.26
N GLU A 786 -2.23 -23.82 -80.24
CA GLU A 786 -2.37 -23.34 -81.63
C GLU A 786 -3.15 -24.28 -82.57
N ASP A 787 -3.86 -25.28 -82.04
CA ASP A 787 -4.67 -26.20 -82.85
C ASP A 787 -5.98 -25.54 -83.35
N CYS A 788 -6.28 -25.70 -84.64
CA CYS A 788 -7.50 -25.20 -85.26
C CYS A 788 -8.61 -26.27 -85.46
N ASP A 789 -8.33 -27.57 -85.34
CA ASP A 789 -9.33 -28.65 -85.23
C ASP A 789 -8.83 -29.83 -84.37
N ASP A 790 -8.92 -29.67 -83.04
CA ASP A 790 -8.64 -30.61 -81.90
C ASP A 790 -9.45 -31.93 -81.93
N MET A 791 -9.71 -32.47 -83.12
CA MET A 791 -10.37 -33.73 -83.41
C MET A 791 -9.75 -34.44 -84.65
N ASP A 792 -8.84 -33.80 -85.40
CA ASP A 792 -8.16 -34.35 -86.58
C ASP A 792 -6.72 -33.86 -86.72
N GLY A 793 -5.77 -34.54 -86.05
CA GLY A 793 -4.32 -34.27 -86.07
C GLY A 793 -3.59 -34.42 -87.43
N GLY A 794 -4.31 -34.28 -88.54
CA GLY A 794 -3.78 -33.86 -89.84
C GLY A 794 -3.99 -32.36 -90.15
N ILE A 795 -4.57 -31.59 -89.23
CA ILE A 795 -4.85 -30.16 -89.34
C ILE A 795 -4.29 -29.46 -88.09
N ASN A 796 -3.03 -29.03 -88.14
CA ASN A 796 -2.33 -28.39 -87.03
C ASN A 796 -1.13 -27.56 -87.55
N PRO A 797 -0.53 -26.64 -86.77
CA PRO A 797 0.60 -25.80 -87.18
C PRO A 797 1.91 -26.49 -87.61
N ALA A 798 1.99 -27.82 -87.56
CA ALA A 798 3.10 -28.60 -88.10
C ALA A 798 2.70 -29.55 -89.25
N ALA A 799 1.45 -29.52 -89.70
CA ALA A 799 1.02 -30.17 -90.93
C ALA A 799 1.65 -29.51 -92.16
N GLU A 800 1.75 -30.26 -93.26
CA GLU A 800 2.18 -29.72 -94.56
C GLU A 800 0.93 -29.46 -95.43
N GLU A 801 0.82 -28.26 -96.01
CA GLU A 801 -0.22 -27.89 -96.97
C GLU A 801 -0.30 -28.87 -98.17
N VAL A 802 -1.53 -29.17 -98.61
CA VAL A 802 -1.82 -30.09 -99.73
C VAL A 802 -2.79 -29.40 -100.68
N CYS A 803 -2.55 -29.45 -102.01
CA CYS A 803 -3.37 -28.72 -103.00
C CYS A 803 -4.79 -29.33 -103.16
N ASP A 804 -5.66 -29.11 -102.18
CA ASP A 804 -7.02 -29.67 -102.06
C ASP A 804 -8.11 -28.68 -101.61
N GLY A 805 -7.74 -27.48 -101.14
CA GLY A 805 -8.65 -26.39 -100.78
C GLY A 805 -8.97 -26.25 -99.28
N ILE A 806 -8.14 -26.80 -98.40
CA ILE A 806 -8.20 -26.67 -96.92
C ILE A 806 -6.98 -25.87 -96.42
N ASP A 807 -7.11 -25.27 -95.23
CA ASP A 807 -6.03 -24.69 -94.41
C ASP A 807 -5.57 -25.80 -93.46
N ASN A 808 -4.50 -26.53 -93.80
CA ASN A 808 -4.01 -27.67 -93.05
C ASN A 808 -3.01 -27.25 -91.97
N ASP A 809 -2.18 -26.24 -92.22
CA ASP A 809 -1.19 -25.75 -91.27
C ASP A 809 -1.71 -24.66 -90.31
N CYS A 810 -3.03 -24.41 -90.30
CA CYS A 810 -3.73 -23.45 -89.44
C CYS A 810 -3.20 -22.01 -89.54
N ASN A 811 -2.44 -21.64 -90.59
CA ASN A 811 -1.81 -20.32 -90.67
C ASN A 811 -2.77 -19.20 -91.12
N GLY A 812 -3.95 -19.55 -91.63
CA GLY A 812 -4.95 -18.63 -92.20
C GLY A 812 -4.88 -18.51 -93.73
N GLY A 813 -4.02 -19.29 -94.39
CA GLY A 813 -3.92 -19.50 -95.83
C GLY A 813 -4.69 -20.74 -96.28
N VAL A 814 -4.97 -20.88 -97.58
CA VAL A 814 -5.55 -22.11 -98.15
C VAL A 814 -4.75 -22.47 -99.37
N ASP A 815 -4.26 -23.70 -99.45
CA ASP A 815 -3.32 -24.19 -100.46
C ASP A 815 -2.04 -23.32 -100.55
N ASP A 816 -1.59 -22.72 -99.45
CA ASP A 816 -0.42 -21.84 -99.45
C ASP A 816 0.90 -22.61 -99.18
N GLY A 817 2.06 -21.94 -99.21
CA GLY A 817 3.37 -22.61 -99.24
C GLY A 817 3.67 -23.53 -100.46
N LEU A 818 2.67 -23.92 -101.26
CA LEU A 818 2.76 -24.88 -102.35
C LEU A 818 3.40 -24.29 -103.63
N PRO A 819 4.19 -25.09 -104.38
CA PRO A 819 4.88 -24.60 -105.57
C PRO A 819 3.92 -24.34 -106.75
N LEU A 820 3.75 -23.07 -107.09
CA LEU A 820 3.00 -22.63 -108.28
C LEU A 820 3.91 -22.61 -109.52
N PHE A 821 3.51 -23.34 -110.56
CA PHE A 821 4.18 -23.36 -111.86
C PHE A 821 3.54 -22.33 -112.79
N THR A 822 4.39 -21.51 -113.44
CA THR A 822 3.96 -20.47 -114.39
C THR A 822 4.32 -20.92 -115.80
N TYR A 823 3.38 -20.78 -116.73
CA TYR A 823 3.59 -21.08 -118.16
C TYR A 823 3.17 -19.89 -119.02
N PHE A 824 3.84 -19.71 -120.16
CA PHE A 824 3.88 -18.50 -120.97
C PHE A 824 3.56 -18.83 -122.43
N ARG A 825 2.80 -17.97 -123.10
CA ARG A 825 2.28 -18.29 -124.43
C ARG A 825 3.36 -18.19 -125.51
N ASP A 826 3.45 -19.19 -126.39
CA ASP A 826 4.38 -19.26 -127.53
C ASP A 826 3.54 -19.18 -128.82
N ALA A 827 3.63 -18.06 -129.55
CA ALA A 827 2.73 -17.76 -130.66
C ALA A 827 3.30 -18.07 -132.04
N ASP A 828 4.61 -17.95 -132.26
CA ASP A 828 5.27 -18.23 -133.54
C ASP A 828 5.94 -19.62 -133.63
N VAL A 829 6.00 -20.34 -132.50
CA VAL A 829 6.43 -21.74 -132.35
C VAL A 829 7.94 -21.95 -132.53
N ASP A 830 8.75 -20.99 -132.04
CA ASP A 830 10.22 -21.13 -131.96
C ASP A 830 10.71 -21.78 -130.64
N GLY A 831 9.88 -21.78 -129.59
CA GLY A 831 10.14 -22.43 -128.30
C GLY A 831 10.44 -21.49 -127.13
N PHE A 832 10.42 -20.18 -127.34
CA PHE A 832 10.32 -19.16 -126.30
C PHE A 832 8.88 -18.61 -126.26
N GLY A 833 8.45 -18.09 -125.12
CA GLY A 833 7.10 -17.57 -124.93
C GLY A 833 7.09 -16.21 -124.24
N ASN A 834 5.97 -15.52 -124.35
CA ASN A 834 5.79 -14.14 -123.92
C ASN A 834 5.53 -14.02 -122.41
N ALA A 835 6.47 -13.40 -121.67
CA ALA A 835 6.33 -13.13 -120.23
C ALA A 835 5.03 -12.42 -119.82
N ALA A 836 4.42 -11.63 -120.72
CA ALA A 836 3.21 -10.85 -120.45
C ALA A 836 1.87 -11.59 -120.65
N ASP A 837 1.87 -12.80 -121.25
CA ASP A 837 0.67 -13.63 -121.45
C ASP A 837 0.89 -15.01 -120.79
N SER A 838 0.65 -15.07 -119.47
CA SER A 838 1.00 -16.22 -118.61
C SER A 838 -0.12 -16.72 -117.70
N VAL A 839 0.03 -17.96 -117.21
CA VAL A 839 -0.92 -18.63 -116.31
C VAL A 839 -0.19 -19.39 -115.20
N GLN A 840 -0.70 -19.32 -113.97
CA GLN A 840 -0.16 -19.99 -112.78
C GLN A 840 -1.07 -21.12 -112.28
N THR A 841 -0.48 -22.22 -111.78
CA THR A 841 -1.20 -23.38 -111.21
C THR A 841 -0.30 -24.25 -110.33
N CYS A 842 -0.83 -24.94 -109.32
CA CYS A 842 -0.08 -25.94 -108.53
C CYS A 842 0.26 -27.23 -109.32
N TYR A 843 -0.18 -27.36 -110.58
CA TYR A 843 0.08 -28.53 -111.43
C TYR A 843 1.35 -28.39 -112.30
N THR A 844 2.16 -29.45 -112.34
CA THR A 844 3.51 -29.50 -112.93
C THR A 844 3.59 -29.68 -114.45
N THR A 845 2.50 -29.47 -115.20
CA THR A 845 2.48 -29.68 -116.67
C THR A 845 1.83 -28.53 -117.43
N ALA A 846 2.49 -28.11 -118.52
CA ALA A 846 2.10 -26.94 -119.29
C ALA A 846 0.73 -27.10 -119.99
N PRO A 847 -0.18 -26.12 -119.86
CA PRO A 847 -1.38 -26.03 -120.68
C PRO A 847 -1.05 -25.94 -122.18
N SER A 848 -1.91 -26.51 -123.04
CA SER A 848 -1.67 -26.55 -124.49
C SER A 848 -1.64 -25.13 -125.09
N GLY A 849 -0.54 -24.80 -125.77
CA GLY A 849 -0.28 -23.47 -126.33
C GLY A 849 0.61 -22.57 -125.45
N TYR A 850 1.14 -23.11 -124.34
CA TYR A 850 2.06 -22.42 -123.44
C TYR A 850 3.33 -23.27 -123.23
N VAL A 851 4.47 -22.60 -123.05
CA VAL A 851 5.79 -23.16 -122.75
C VAL A 851 6.27 -22.66 -121.39
N ALA A 852 7.32 -23.27 -120.84
CA ALA A 852 7.87 -22.92 -119.52
C ALA A 852 8.95 -21.82 -119.57
N ASN A 853 9.30 -21.34 -120.76
CA ASN A 853 10.39 -20.40 -121.01
C ASN A 853 9.80 -19.07 -121.47
N ASP A 854 9.97 -18.02 -120.68
CA ASP A 854 9.28 -16.72 -120.78
C ASP A 854 10.10 -15.61 -121.44
N ALA A 855 11.30 -15.96 -121.92
CA ALA A 855 12.32 -14.99 -122.25
C ALA A 855 12.21 -14.38 -123.66
N ASP A 856 11.08 -14.54 -124.37
CA ASP A 856 10.90 -13.87 -125.67
C ASP A 856 10.53 -12.38 -125.49
N CYS A 857 11.23 -11.50 -126.21
CA CYS A 857 10.96 -10.08 -126.26
C CYS A 857 10.25 -9.61 -127.56
N ASP A 858 10.05 -10.47 -128.58
CA ASP A 858 9.24 -10.21 -129.79
C ASP A 858 8.57 -11.51 -130.32
N ASP A 859 7.57 -12.02 -129.59
CA ASP A 859 6.71 -13.22 -129.84
C ASP A 859 5.90 -13.19 -131.17
N GLU A 860 6.20 -12.30 -132.10
CA GLU A 860 5.79 -12.37 -133.52
C GLU A 860 6.96 -12.63 -134.49
N ARG A 861 8.22 -12.74 -133.99
CA ARG A 861 9.45 -12.83 -134.79
C ARG A 861 10.61 -13.54 -134.07
N GLY A 862 10.72 -14.87 -134.23
CA GLY A 862 11.85 -15.72 -133.80
C GLY A 862 13.24 -15.43 -134.42
N SER A 863 13.53 -14.21 -134.85
CA SER A 863 14.88 -13.67 -135.08
C SER A 863 15.40 -12.76 -133.97
N ILE A 864 14.52 -12.29 -133.07
CA ILE A 864 14.85 -11.50 -131.87
C ILE A 864 14.49 -12.40 -130.69
N ARG A 865 15.48 -12.81 -129.89
CA ARG A 865 15.33 -13.81 -128.81
C ARG A 865 16.65 -13.94 -128.00
N PRO A 866 16.65 -14.52 -126.79
CA PRO A 866 17.79 -14.52 -125.86
C PRO A 866 19.14 -15.08 -126.35
N ASP A 867 19.16 -15.85 -127.44
CA ASP A 867 20.36 -16.44 -128.04
C ASP A 867 20.81 -15.75 -129.35
N ALA A 868 20.24 -14.59 -129.67
CA ALA A 868 20.75 -13.68 -130.69
C ALA A 868 22.01 -12.94 -130.18
N ALA A 869 22.48 -11.92 -130.92
CA ALA A 869 23.70 -11.17 -130.56
C ALA A 869 23.49 -9.67 -130.77
N ASP A 870 23.72 -8.91 -129.71
CA ASP A 870 23.31 -7.51 -129.57
C ASP A 870 24.24 -6.47 -130.24
N THR A 871 23.67 -5.32 -130.64
CA THR A 871 24.36 -4.28 -131.42
C THR A 871 24.38 -2.92 -130.69
N PRO A 872 25.44 -2.54 -129.94
CA PRO A 872 25.40 -1.42 -128.99
C PRO A 872 24.98 -0.05 -129.56
N ASP A 873 24.28 0.74 -128.75
CA ASP A 873 23.76 2.09 -129.07
C ASP A 873 22.77 2.12 -130.28
N ASN A 874 22.27 0.97 -130.76
CA ASN A 874 21.27 0.92 -131.85
C ASN A 874 19.82 1.20 -131.36
N GLY A 875 19.56 1.06 -130.05
CA GLY A 875 18.23 1.16 -129.44
C GLY A 875 17.28 -0.02 -129.73
N ILE A 876 17.80 -1.19 -130.12
CA ILE A 876 17.06 -2.45 -130.28
C ILE A 876 17.87 -3.56 -129.59
N ASP A 877 17.38 -3.98 -128.43
CA ASP A 877 17.88 -5.11 -127.64
C ASP A 877 17.58 -6.42 -128.40
N GLU A 878 18.57 -6.93 -129.13
CA GLU A 878 18.39 -8.07 -130.02
C GLU A 878 18.48 -9.42 -129.29
N ASP A 879 19.23 -9.47 -128.18
CA ASP A 879 19.43 -10.65 -127.32
C ASP A 879 18.56 -10.67 -126.06
N CYS A 880 17.49 -9.85 -126.03
CA CYS A 880 16.49 -9.76 -124.96
C CYS A 880 17.10 -9.63 -123.54
N SER A 881 18.31 -9.07 -123.41
CA SER A 881 19.03 -8.98 -122.14
C SER A 881 18.48 -7.88 -121.22
N GLY A 882 17.54 -7.07 -121.70
CA GLY A 882 16.87 -6.00 -120.98
C GLY A 882 17.76 -4.78 -120.76
N SER A 883 18.92 -4.69 -121.43
CA SER A 883 19.92 -3.64 -121.20
C SER A 883 20.86 -3.39 -122.38
N ASP A 884 20.46 -2.46 -123.26
CA ASP A 884 21.42 -1.58 -123.94
C ASP A 884 22.27 -0.83 -122.87
N LEU A 885 23.52 -0.47 -123.16
CA LEU A 885 24.49 -0.04 -122.12
C LEU A 885 24.25 1.42 -121.57
N TYR A 886 24.35 1.66 -120.23
CA TYR A 886 23.99 2.95 -119.55
C TYR A 886 25.01 3.54 -118.51
N LEU A 887 24.72 4.72 -117.87
CA LEU A 887 25.79 5.70 -117.46
C LEU A 887 25.66 6.71 -116.25
N LEU A 888 24.82 6.62 -115.18
CA LEU A 888 24.59 7.77 -114.21
C LEU A 888 24.60 7.55 -112.65
N THR A 889 24.42 8.64 -111.84
CA THR A 889 24.79 8.79 -110.37
C THR A 889 23.66 9.29 -109.39
N LYS A 890 23.58 8.82 -108.10
CA LYS A 890 22.58 9.16 -107.01
C LYS A 890 23.08 9.01 -105.53
N ILE A 891 22.39 9.52 -104.47
CA ILE A 891 22.78 9.46 -103.00
C ILE A 891 21.58 9.36 -102.02
N TYR A 892 21.67 8.56 -100.92
CA TYR A 892 20.65 8.40 -99.85
C TYR A 892 21.19 7.67 -98.57
N PRO A 893 20.56 7.73 -97.37
CA PRO A 893 19.44 8.58 -96.94
C PRO A 893 19.89 9.98 -96.51
N ASN A 894 18.94 10.92 -96.47
CA ASN A 894 19.17 12.32 -96.12
C ASN A 894 17.82 13.00 -95.76
N PRO A 895 17.58 13.48 -94.52
CA PRO A 895 18.52 13.60 -93.40
C PRO A 895 19.11 12.26 -92.93
N VAL A 896 20.32 12.34 -92.37
CA VAL A 896 21.10 11.20 -91.91
C VAL A 896 21.34 11.32 -90.40
N ARG A 897 21.24 10.21 -89.67
CA ARG A 897 21.91 10.08 -88.36
C ARG A 897 23.39 9.84 -88.62
N ASP A 898 23.84 8.59 -88.73
CA ASP A 898 25.30 8.33 -88.81
C ASP A 898 25.74 7.58 -90.09
N GLU A 899 24.78 7.05 -90.86
CA GLU A 899 24.79 6.20 -92.09
C GLU A 899 24.51 6.80 -93.50
N LEU A 900 25.38 6.79 -94.52
CA LEU A 900 25.03 7.28 -95.88
C LEU A 900 25.60 6.48 -97.08
N THR A 901 24.77 6.23 -98.11
CA THR A 901 25.06 5.43 -99.33
C THR A 901 25.02 6.26 -100.63
N ILE A 902 25.83 5.89 -101.63
CA ILE A 902 26.06 6.63 -102.88
C ILE A 902 26.17 5.67 -104.07
N HIS A 903 25.47 5.94 -105.18
CA HIS A 903 25.62 5.29 -106.49
C HIS A 903 26.35 6.23 -107.45
N PHE A 904 27.37 5.79 -108.16
CA PHE A 904 28.19 6.64 -109.05
C PHE A 904 28.57 5.89 -110.33
N ALA A 905 28.46 6.54 -111.50
CA ALA A 905 28.63 5.93 -112.83
C ALA A 905 29.98 5.24 -113.14
N HIS A 906 30.96 5.33 -112.24
CA HIS A 906 32.30 4.75 -112.41
C HIS A 906 32.79 4.08 -111.13
N GLU A 907 33.27 2.84 -111.23
CA GLU A 907 33.78 2.07 -110.10
C GLU A 907 35.13 2.55 -109.54
N GLY A 908 35.54 1.93 -108.43
CA GLY A 908 36.84 2.14 -107.78
C GLY A 908 36.85 3.25 -106.73
N THR A 909 38.02 3.52 -106.17
CA THR A 909 38.19 4.46 -105.05
C THR A 909 38.11 5.93 -105.50
N LYS A 910 37.26 6.73 -104.85
CA LYS A 910 37.04 8.17 -105.06
C LYS A 910 37.19 8.94 -103.74
N ASP A 911 37.56 10.21 -103.83
CA ASP A 911 37.68 11.08 -102.65
C ASP A 911 36.35 11.79 -102.35
N LEU A 912 35.96 11.82 -101.08
CA LEU A 912 34.81 12.53 -100.53
C LEU A 912 35.28 13.68 -99.64
N LEU A 913 34.91 14.92 -99.98
CA LEU A 913 35.20 16.12 -99.20
C LEU A 913 33.93 16.60 -98.48
N ILE A 914 34.05 17.00 -97.21
CA ILE A 914 32.94 17.38 -96.34
C ILE A 914 33.13 18.82 -95.84
N HIS A 915 32.14 19.68 -96.10
CA HIS A 915 32.14 21.09 -95.71
C HIS A 915 30.92 21.42 -94.84
N ASN A 916 31.05 22.39 -93.92
CA ASN A 916 29.91 22.94 -93.19
C ASN A 916 29.06 23.89 -94.04
N ALA A 917 27.90 24.32 -93.52
CA ALA A 917 27.01 25.26 -94.21
C ALA A 917 27.64 26.64 -94.56
N ALA A 918 28.76 27.03 -93.92
CA ALA A 918 29.51 28.24 -94.27
C ALA A 918 30.58 28.00 -95.36
N GLY A 919 30.70 26.76 -95.86
CA GLY A 919 31.67 26.35 -96.89
C GLY A 919 33.06 25.98 -96.34
N GLN A 920 33.29 26.05 -95.03
CA GLN A 920 34.56 25.64 -94.44
C GLN A 920 34.70 24.12 -94.47
N SER A 921 35.87 23.62 -94.89
CA SER A 921 36.16 22.19 -94.90
C SER A 921 36.25 21.65 -93.47
N ILE A 922 35.51 20.58 -93.19
CA ILE A 922 35.44 19.91 -91.89
C ILE A 922 36.21 18.58 -91.92
N GLY A 923 36.27 17.91 -93.06
CA GLY A 923 37.03 16.68 -93.23
C GLY A 923 37.03 16.14 -94.66
N ALA A 924 37.81 15.09 -94.88
CA ALA A 924 37.91 14.37 -96.15
C ALA A 924 38.05 12.86 -95.88
N ARG A 925 37.51 12.02 -96.78
CA ARG A 925 37.50 10.54 -96.70
C ARG A 925 37.71 9.93 -98.08
N GLN A 926 38.09 8.65 -98.15
CA GLN A 926 38.05 7.85 -99.38
C GLN A 926 36.93 6.83 -99.33
N LEU A 927 36.20 6.69 -100.43
CA LEU A 927 35.13 5.71 -100.63
C LEU A 927 35.50 4.79 -101.79
N GLN A 928 35.17 3.50 -101.71
CA GLN A 928 35.39 2.55 -102.80
C GLN A 928 34.06 2.09 -103.39
N PHE A 929 33.86 2.36 -104.68
CA PHE A 929 32.65 1.98 -105.41
C PHE A 929 32.82 0.60 -106.05
N ILE A 930 31.87 -0.29 -105.79
CA ILE A 930 31.77 -1.65 -106.32
C ILE A 930 30.32 -1.84 -106.82
N ALA A 931 30.13 -2.42 -108.01
CA ALA A 931 28.85 -2.38 -108.73
C ALA A 931 28.31 -0.95 -108.86
N ASN A 932 29.20 0.03 -109.08
CA ASN A 932 28.90 1.46 -109.06
C ASN A 932 28.29 2.01 -107.72
N VAL A 933 28.48 1.36 -106.55
CA VAL A 933 27.89 1.79 -105.23
C VAL A 933 28.92 1.81 -104.07
N ALA A 934 28.78 2.74 -103.10
CA ALA A 934 29.61 2.87 -101.88
C ALA A 934 28.87 3.48 -100.66
N THR A 935 29.40 3.30 -99.43
CA THR A 935 28.80 3.76 -98.14
C THR A 935 29.80 4.55 -97.25
N VAL A 936 29.32 5.45 -96.38
CA VAL A 936 30.15 6.29 -95.49
C VAL A 936 29.46 6.64 -94.16
N SER A 937 30.21 6.56 -93.05
CA SER A 937 29.76 7.02 -91.72
C SER A 937 30.12 8.48 -91.41
N LEU A 938 29.29 9.14 -90.60
CA LEU A 938 29.36 10.56 -90.23
C LEU A 938 29.16 10.84 -88.72
N ALA A 939 29.28 9.81 -87.86
CA ALA A 939 29.01 9.89 -86.41
C ALA A 939 29.86 10.93 -85.64
N ASP A 940 31.06 11.21 -86.14
CA ASP A 940 32.01 12.20 -85.61
C ASP A 940 31.63 13.66 -85.89
N LEU A 941 30.62 13.89 -86.74
CA LEU A 941 30.10 15.21 -87.04
C LEU A 941 28.94 15.58 -86.10
N ALA A 942 29.01 16.76 -85.50
CA ALA A 942 27.92 17.29 -84.70
C ALA A 942 26.63 17.51 -85.53
N PRO A 943 25.43 17.50 -84.92
CA PRO A 943 24.18 17.83 -85.59
C PRO A 943 24.25 19.16 -86.36
N GLY A 944 23.88 19.15 -87.63
CA GLY A 944 24.10 20.29 -88.52
C GLY A 944 23.94 20.00 -90.02
N VAL A 945 24.12 21.04 -90.84
CA VAL A 945 24.00 20.95 -92.30
C VAL A 945 25.38 20.92 -92.94
N TYR A 946 25.61 19.91 -93.79
CA TYR A 946 26.89 19.66 -94.44
C TYR A 946 26.73 19.57 -95.96
N ILE A 947 27.82 19.80 -96.70
CA ILE A 947 27.89 19.60 -98.14
C ILE A 947 28.98 18.57 -98.43
N LEU A 948 28.58 17.50 -99.12
CA LEU A 948 29.43 16.44 -99.61
C LEU A 948 29.85 16.73 -101.05
N ARG A 949 31.13 16.55 -101.37
CA ARG A 949 31.66 16.62 -102.74
C ARG A 949 32.51 15.39 -103.03
N ILE A 950 32.04 14.56 -103.97
CA ILE A 950 32.78 13.40 -104.49
C ILE A 950 33.57 13.88 -105.70
N VAL A 951 34.84 13.50 -105.81
CA VAL A 951 35.70 13.87 -106.95
C VAL A 951 36.26 12.61 -107.61
N GLY A 952 35.97 12.43 -108.90
CA GLY A 952 36.63 11.45 -109.75
C GLY A 952 38.01 11.94 -110.18
N ARG A 953 38.97 11.02 -110.42
CA ARG A 953 40.33 11.39 -110.85
C ARG A 953 40.36 12.17 -112.17
N ASP A 954 39.35 11.97 -113.00
CA ASP A 954 39.22 12.56 -114.34
C ASP A 954 38.59 13.97 -114.32
N GLY A 955 38.34 14.52 -113.12
CA GLY A 955 37.97 15.92 -112.89
C GLY A 955 36.49 16.14 -112.60
N ASP A 956 35.62 15.20 -113.00
CA ASP A 956 34.19 15.26 -112.72
C ASP A 956 33.91 15.11 -111.22
N ALA A 957 33.11 16.04 -110.69
CA ALA A 957 32.81 16.11 -109.27
C ALA A 957 31.32 16.34 -109.02
N VAL A 958 30.71 15.45 -108.25
CA VAL A 958 29.29 15.52 -107.88
C VAL A 958 29.17 16.05 -106.45
N VAL A 959 28.31 17.06 -106.27
CA VAL A 959 28.13 17.78 -105.00
C VAL A 959 26.69 17.60 -104.52
N GLN A 960 26.51 17.15 -103.29
CA GLN A 960 25.21 16.91 -102.68
C GLN A 960 25.16 17.49 -101.26
N LYS A 961 24.07 18.19 -100.93
CA LYS A 961 23.82 18.73 -99.58
C LYS A 961 23.19 17.65 -98.69
N ILE A 962 23.64 17.52 -97.46
CA ILE A 962 23.08 16.60 -96.45
C ILE A 962 22.75 17.31 -95.12
N VAL A 963 21.88 16.70 -94.32
CA VAL A 963 21.51 17.16 -92.97
C VAL A 963 21.82 16.06 -91.96
N LYS A 964 22.76 16.32 -91.05
CA LYS A 964 23.11 15.48 -89.90
C LYS A 964 22.15 15.80 -88.75
N LEU A 965 21.40 14.81 -88.29
CA LEU A 965 20.57 14.86 -87.08
C LEU A 965 21.41 14.64 -85.81
#